data_AF-A0A4V1FKC7-F1
#
_entry.id   AF-A0A4V1FKC7-F1
#
_cell.length_a   1.000
_cell.length_b   1.000
_cell.length_c   1.000
_cell.angle_alpha   90.00
_cell.angle_beta   90.00
_cell.angle_gamma   90.00
#
_symmetry.space_group_name_H-M   'P 1'
#
loop_
_entity.id
_entity.type
_entity.pdbx_description
1 polymer ?
#
loop_
_entity_poly.entity_id
_entity_poly.type
_entity_poly.pdbx_seq_one_letter_code
_entity_poly.pdbx_strand_id
1 'polypeptide(L)'
;MTPSVSRRLARRTAAGLGIAAVSLTTFLGAGVPALAAGTGDQVTLLNINDFHGRISSTAKDLACTVVTEEKAAPNSALLSAGDNIGASEFASYIDDDNPTIDYLNALGLGASAAGNHEYDKGYDDFTTRVQERADWPYLAANVTKDGKATTDPYAIVDAGDVKVAVVGAVTQETPGLTSPAGLQGVEFGDPVDGVNAAIEELKASGEQYDVLAVEYHEGSSGSSEPGSAPTPTPVFTHLIDDTTAEADVIFTAHTHQSYVYQAAVPGESGETRPVVQTGSYGENLGKVTLEKASDGDWDVVADATALVPTEGADLEACAGDAAYDTAATIADDAAAAGAEAAKKEVGDIDTDVTTAYAPDGAEYVDGVWTKKKGYTGRGDDRGSSSALSDELADSMVWATQQDSYSGDRATIGVMNPGGVRDNLAYAPSGDEGNGVVTYGEANNIVPFVNNLSTTTLTGAQFEDLLEEQWQLDADGNVPSRGYLQLGLSGNVDYTFDESAAQGEHITSVSIDGKPLDPKASYSLVAASFLVAGGDNFHTFAKGTNTKDTGLLDRDAWISYLGKHRGLKADYSQRGIGVQITAGTGSSIVRLTGLESRSLGAPQISTATLEIDGETFSAPYKQNKDGQWGADVRVTLPAGEHEGTVTAVPVTGTSVTFPITLETEPVSFSDVPAGMQFSEDITWAAAQGYVTGWSDGTYRPLQDVNRDAMAAFLYRMAGEPAVTLPETSPFTDVKPTDQHYTAIVWAQQQGITTGWSDGTFRPTTPIARDAMAAFLYRYAGEPRYSDPVKGPFEDVSASRKYAKEIAWLQSTGISTGWSDGTYRPLNPMKRDAMAAFMHRMDDAGIEYVED
;
A
#
# COMPACT_ATOMS: atom_id res chain seq x y z
N MET A 1 -24.91 -41.08 47.55
CA MET A 1 -26.29 -40.59 47.74
C MET A 1 -26.39 -39.89 49.09
N THR A 2 -26.11 -38.59 49.08
CA THR A 2 -26.28 -37.56 50.13
C THR A 2 -25.96 -36.21 49.46
N PRO A 3 -26.53 -35.08 49.90
CA PRO A 3 -27.40 -34.27 49.03
C PRO A 3 -26.72 -33.05 48.39
N SER A 4 -27.15 -32.74 47.16
CA SER A 4 -26.96 -31.45 46.49
C SER A 4 -27.73 -30.35 47.22
N VAL A 5 -27.06 -29.27 47.58
CA VAL A 5 -27.71 -28.07 48.11
C VAL A 5 -28.09 -27.17 46.93
N SER A 6 -29.32 -27.32 46.46
CA SER A 6 -29.96 -26.39 45.53
C SER A 6 -30.31 -25.08 46.25
N ARG A 7 -29.70 -23.96 45.89
CA ARG A 7 -30.09 -22.61 46.35
C ARG A 7 -31.32 -22.13 45.58
N ARG A 8 -32.30 -21.57 46.29
CA ARG A 8 -33.63 -21.17 45.80
C ARG A 8 -33.69 -19.65 45.59
N LEU A 9 -34.27 -19.27 44.45
CA LEU A 9 -34.78 -17.92 44.11
C LEU A 9 -35.49 -17.20 45.27
N ALA A 10 -35.14 -15.93 45.48
CA ALA A 10 -36.01 -14.94 46.09
C ALA A 10 -36.02 -13.63 45.27
N ARG A 11 -37.03 -13.48 44.40
CA ARG A 11 -37.35 -12.24 43.68
C ARG A 11 -37.75 -11.12 44.64
N ARG A 12 -37.25 -9.91 44.40
CA ARG A 12 -37.97 -8.66 44.71
C ARG A 12 -37.97 -7.72 43.51
N THR A 13 -39.13 -7.64 42.87
CA THR A 13 -39.51 -6.59 41.91
C THR A 13 -39.72 -5.25 42.62
N ALA A 14 -39.18 -4.16 42.08
CA ALA A 14 -39.71 -2.82 42.31
C ALA A 14 -39.74 -2.05 40.98
N ALA A 15 -40.92 -1.98 40.39
CA ALA A 15 -41.24 -1.07 39.29
C ALA A 15 -41.64 0.31 39.86
N GLY A 16 -41.21 1.38 39.21
CA GLY A 16 -41.69 2.74 39.50
C GLY A 16 -41.20 3.80 38.50
N LEU A 17 -42.03 4.12 37.51
CA LEU A 17 -41.98 5.36 36.73
C LEU A 17 -42.24 6.59 37.62
N GLY A 18 -41.58 7.72 37.38
CA GLY A 18 -42.03 9.02 37.90
C GLY A 18 -41.07 10.20 37.72
N ILE A 19 -41.52 11.21 36.98
CA ILE A 19 -40.85 12.45 36.58
C ILE A 19 -40.62 13.45 37.74
N ALA A 20 -39.46 14.12 37.70
CA ALA A 20 -39.02 15.42 38.27
C ALA A 20 -39.83 16.15 39.37
N ALA A 21 -39.14 16.51 40.46
CA ALA A 21 -39.24 17.83 41.11
C ALA A 21 -38.06 18.06 42.09
N VAL A 22 -37.35 19.18 41.89
CA VAL A 22 -36.36 19.73 42.83
C VAL A 22 -37.07 20.16 44.11
N SER A 23 -36.61 19.66 45.27
CA SER A 23 -36.95 20.20 46.58
C SER A 23 -35.82 19.90 47.57
N LEU A 24 -35.08 20.96 47.93
CA LEU A 24 -34.09 20.96 48.99
C LEU A 24 -34.80 20.70 50.34
N THR A 25 -34.58 19.53 50.93
CA THR A 25 -34.98 19.27 52.32
C THR A 25 -33.86 18.53 53.03
N THR A 26 -33.20 19.24 53.94
CA THR A 26 -32.22 18.75 54.90
C THR A 26 -32.88 17.81 55.90
N PHE A 27 -32.77 16.50 55.68
CA PHE A 27 -33.02 15.49 56.71
C PHE A 27 -31.70 15.07 57.35
N LEU A 28 -31.47 15.53 58.57
CA LEU A 28 -30.52 14.95 59.51
C LEU A 28 -31.07 13.58 59.95
N GLY A 29 -30.82 12.55 59.15
CA GLY A 29 -30.98 11.16 59.55
C GLY A 29 -29.65 10.67 60.14
N ALA A 30 -29.67 10.27 61.41
CA ALA A 30 -28.54 9.60 62.04
C ALA A 30 -28.16 8.37 61.21
N GLY A 31 -26.97 8.42 60.58
CA GLY A 31 -26.41 7.29 59.86
C GLY A 31 -26.24 6.12 60.83
N VAL A 32 -26.93 5.03 60.53
CA VAL A 32 -26.44 3.71 60.93
C VAL A 32 -25.08 3.57 60.24
N PRO A 33 -23.98 3.27 60.94
CA PRO A 33 -22.71 3.05 60.27
C PRO A 33 -22.93 1.92 59.26
N ALA A 34 -22.67 2.20 57.98
CA ALA A 34 -22.34 1.15 57.04
C ALA A 34 -21.22 0.35 57.72
N LEU A 35 -21.48 -0.93 57.98
CA LEU A 35 -20.43 -1.85 58.37
C LEU A 35 -19.37 -1.74 57.28
N ALA A 36 -18.20 -1.21 57.62
CA ALA A 36 -17.04 -1.35 56.78
C ALA A 36 -16.85 -2.86 56.54
N ALA A 37 -16.81 -3.26 55.27
CA ALA A 37 -16.52 -4.62 54.87
C ALA A 37 -15.27 -5.12 55.63
N GLY A 38 -15.30 -6.36 56.10
CA GLY A 38 -14.15 -6.93 56.79
C GLY A 38 -12.96 -7.01 55.83
N THR A 39 -11.75 -6.89 56.36
CA THR A 39 -10.54 -7.31 55.64
C THR A 39 -10.70 -8.79 55.30
N GLY A 40 -10.77 -9.14 54.01
CA GLY A 40 -10.98 -10.51 53.50
C GLY A 40 -12.24 -10.73 52.63
N ASP A 41 -13.13 -9.74 52.51
CA ASP A 41 -14.39 -9.88 51.74
C ASP A 41 -14.30 -9.29 50.31
N GLN A 42 -13.14 -8.81 49.87
CA GLN A 42 -12.93 -8.23 48.54
C GLN A 42 -11.57 -8.63 47.97
N VAL A 43 -11.50 -8.86 46.66
CA VAL A 43 -10.27 -9.13 45.90
C VAL A 43 -10.27 -8.34 44.59
N THR A 44 -9.10 -7.85 44.18
CA THR A 44 -8.90 -7.19 42.87
C THR A 44 -7.93 -8.00 42.03
N LEU A 45 -8.38 -8.47 40.88
CA LEU A 45 -7.53 -9.12 39.90
C LEU A 45 -7.06 -8.09 38.89
N LEU A 46 -5.75 -7.97 38.76
CA LEU A 46 -5.08 -7.15 37.77
C LEU A 46 -4.60 -8.08 36.66
N ASN A 47 -4.79 -7.72 35.40
CA ASN A 47 -4.46 -8.60 34.28
C ASN A 47 -3.81 -7.82 33.13
N ILE A 48 -2.84 -8.46 32.47
CA ILE A 48 -2.25 -8.00 31.22
C ILE A 48 -2.33 -9.11 30.17
N ASN A 49 -2.28 -8.73 28.90
CA ASN A 49 -2.11 -9.67 27.80
C ASN A 49 -1.27 -9.06 26.68
N ASP A 50 -0.70 -9.90 25.82
CA ASP A 50 0.00 -9.50 24.60
C ASP A 50 1.06 -8.41 24.87
N PHE A 51 1.80 -8.57 25.98
CA PHE A 51 2.82 -7.61 26.37
C PHE A 51 3.98 -7.58 25.38
N HIS A 52 4.27 -8.70 24.70
CA HIS A 52 5.25 -8.82 23.61
C HIS A 52 6.57 -8.10 23.92
N GLY A 53 7.08 -8.34 25.12
CA GLY A 53 8.35 -7.80 25.60
C GLY A 53 8.53 -6.29 25.40
N ARG A 54 7.46 -5.49 25.55
CA ARG A 54 7.49 -4.02 25.41
C ARG A 54 8.18 -3.39 26.61
N ILE A 55 9.47 -3.68 26.72
CA ILE A 55 10.30 -3.49 27.89
C ILE A 55 10.93 -2.08 27.96
N SER A 56 10.71 -1.25 26.95
CA SER A 56 11.29 0.11 26.88
C SER A 56 10.28 1.19 27.26
N SER A 57 9.55 1.76 26.30
CA SER A 57 8.81 3.03 26.49
C SER A 57 7.59 2.91 27.40
N THR A 58 6.83 1.82 27.31
CA THR A 58 5.58 1.62 28.10
C THR A 58 5.82 0.89 29.42
N ALA A 59 6.96 0.22 29.58
CA ALA A 59 7.24 -0.63 30.74
C ALA A 59 7.20 0.12 32.08
N LYS A 60 7.70 1.35 32.15
CA LYS A 60 7.67 2.13 33.40
C LYS A 60 6.26 2.56 33.78
N ASP A 61 5.49 2.99 32.78
CA ASP A 61 4.10 3.41 32.94
C ASP A 61 3.22 2.25 33.41
N LEU A 62 3.38 1.06 32.80
CA LEU A 62 2.72 -0.17 33.25
C LEU A 62 3.15 -0.54 34.68
N ALA A 63 4.44 -0.59 34.97
CA ALA A 63 4.95 -0.95 36.30
C ALA A 63 4.39 -0.02 37.38
N CYS A 64 4.37 1.30 37.10
CA CYS A 64 3.83 2.29 38.04
C CYS A 64 2.32 2.12 38.23
N THR A 65 1.59 1.85 37.15
CA THR A 65 0.15 1.57 37.21
C THR A 65 -0.15 0.33 38.04
N VAL A 66 0.58 -0.78 37.83
CA VAL A 66 0.46 -2.02 38.60
C VAL A 66 0.67 -1.75 40.10
N VAL A 67 1.81 -1.19 40.51
CA VAL A 67 2.08 -0.98 41.94
C VAL A 67 1.13 0.03 42.58
N THR A 68 0.58 0.95 41.79
CA THR A 68 -0.43 1.91 42.26
C THR A 68 -1.75 1.22 42.57
N GLU A 69 -2.20 0.34 41.67
CA GLU A 69 -3.43 -0.43 41.85
C GLU A 69 -3.30 -1.48 42.98
N GLU A 70 -2.16 -2.15 43.10
CA GLU A 70 -1.89 -3.08 44.20
C GLU A 70 -1.89 -2.37 45.56
N LYS A 71 -1.31 -1.16 45.66
CA LYS A 71 -1.37 -0.34 46.88
C LYS A 71 -2.80 0.09 47.23
N ALA A 72 -3.64 0.33 46.22
CA ALA A 72 -5.03 0.70 46.42
C ALA A 72 -5.89 -0.50 46.85
N ALA A 73 -5.50 -1.72 46.46
CA ALA A 73 -6.21 -2.97 46.75
C ALA A 73 -5.29 -4.04 47.38
N PRO A 74 -5.14 -4.08 48.72
CA PRO A 74 -4.21 -4.99 49.40
C PRO A 74 -4.46 -6.49 49.19
N ASN A 75 -5.70 -6.88 48.87
CA ASN A 75 -6.03 -8.21 48.37
C ASN A 75 -6.07 -8.14 46.84
N SER A 76 -4.91 -8.19 46.20
CA SER A 76 -4.80 -8.21 44.74
C SER A 76 -3.79 -9.22 44.25
N ALA A 77 -3.95 -9.61 42.99
CA ALA A 77 -3.00 -10.44 42.26
C ALA A 77 -2.88 -9.94 40.82
N LEU A 78 -1.64 -9.84 40.34
CA LEU A 78 -1.34 -9.63 38.93
C LEU A 78 -1.34 -10.98 38.20
N LEU A 79 -2.08 -11.07 37.10
CA LEU A 79 -2.23 -12.24 36.24
C LEU A 79 -1.92 -11.86 34.77
N SER A 80 -1.72 -12.86 33.92
CA SER A 80 -1.54 -12.64 32.48
C SER A 80 -2.28 -13.68 31.64
N ALA A 81 -2.87 -13.23 30.54
CA ALA A 81 -3.51 -14.11 29.55
C ALA A 81 -2.56 -14.54 28.42
N GLY A 82 -1.24 -14.38 28.56
CA GLY A 82 -0.23 -14.91 27.63
C GLY A 82 0.33 -13.89 26.64
N ASP A 83 1.27 -14.34 25.80
CA ASP A 83 2.12 -13.53 24.92
C ASP A 83 2.83 -12.40 25.68
N ASN A 84 3.41 -12.76 26.82
CA ASN A 84 4.27 -11.85 27.56
C ASN A 84 5.58 -11.61 26.79
N ILE A 85 6.06 -12.66 26.12
CA ILE A 85 7.30 -12.72 25.34
C ILE A 85 7.02 -13.11 23.88
N GLY A 86 8.05 -13.14 23.03
CA GLY A 86 7.89 -13.36 21.59
C GLY A 86 7.15 -12.19 20.92
N ALA A 87 7.23 -12.13 19.58
CA ALA A 87 6.98 -10.90 18.80
C ALA A 87 7.58 -9.60 19.41
N SER A 88 8.72 -9.74 20.11
CA SER A 88 9.06 -8.81 21.16
C SER A 88 9.67 -7.51 20.66
N GLU A 89 9.58 -6.45 21.47
CA GLU A 89 10.38 -5.23 21.23
C GLU A 89 11.85 -5.62 21.16
N PHE A 90 12.62 -4.94 20.31
CA PHE A 90 14.01 -5.30 20.07
C PHE A 90 14.86 -5.41 21.35
N ALA A 91 14.64 -4.51 22.32
CA ALA A 91 15.32 -4.51 23.61
C ALA A 91 15.10 -5.81 24.42
N SER A 92 13.93 -6.43 24.29
CA SER A 92 13.62 -7.74 24.88
C SER A 92 14.16 -8.88 24.01
N TYR A 93 13.86 -8.82 22.71
CA TYR A 93 14.17 -9.89 21.75
C TYR A 93 15.67 -10.23 21.71
N ILE A 94 16.54 -9.22 21.77
CA ILE A 94 17.98 -9.40 21.61
C ILE A 94 18.63 -10.22 22.74
N ASP A 95 18.03 -10.22 23.93
CA ASP A 95 18.45 -11.03 25.08
C ASP A 95 17.45 -12.15 25.36
N ASP A 96 16.93 -12.75 24.29
CA ASP A 96 16.01 -13.89 24.33
C ASP A 96 14.77 -13.68 25.23
N ASP A 97 14.29 -12.45 25.36
CA ASP A 97 13.18 -12.05 26.23
C ASP A 97 13.43 -12.24 27.74
N ASN A 98 14.67 -12.52 28.14
CA ASN A 98 15.06 -12.61 29.55
C ASN A 98 14.72 -11.34 30.34
N PRO A 99 14.93 -10.10 29.81
CA PRO A 99 14.58 -8.90 30.56
C PRO A 99 13.09 -8.76 30.83
N THR A 100 12.24 -9.21 29.90
CA THR A 100 10.79 -9.19 30.07
C THR A 100 10.35 -10.15 31.18
N ILE A 101 10.93 -11.35 31.21
CA ILE A 101 10.65 -12.32 32.27
C ILE A 101 11.08 -11.77 33.62
N ASP A 102 12.29 -11.20 33.71
CA ASP A 102 12.80 -10.59 34.94
C ASP A 102 11.95 -9.39 35.42
N TYR A 103 11.45 -8.59 34.47
CA TYR A 103 10.57 -7.46 34.76
C TYR A 103 9.24 -7.91 35.35
N LEU A 104 8.61 -8.95 34.79
CA LEU A 104 7.37 -9.50 35.32
C LEU A 104 7.59 -10.25 36.65
N ASN A 105 8.75 -10.87 36.86
CA ASN A 105 9.16 -11.40 38.17
C ASN A 105 9.22 -10.27 39.21
N ALA A 106 9.82 -9.13 38.85
CA ALA A 106 9.94 -7.98 39.74
C ALA A 106 8.59 -7.35 40.11
N LEU A 107 7.61 -7.41 39.21
CA LEU A 107 6.23 -6.99 39.47
C LEU A 107 5.39 -8.04 40.20
N GLY A 108 5.92 -9.23 40.45
CA GLY A 108 5.22 -10.26 41.21
C GLY A 108 4.03 -10.90 40.46
N LEU A 109 4.17 -11.09 39.14
CA LEU A 109 3.18 -11.83 38.35
C LEU A 109 2.87 -13.19 39.01
N GLY A 110 1.58 -13.46 39.25
CA GLY A 110 1.14 -14.61 40.04
C GLY A 110 0.95 -15.89 39.23
N ALA A 111 0.40 -15.78 38.01
CA ALA A 111 0.25 -16.85 37.05
C ALA A 111 0.03 -16.27 35.64
N SER A 112 0.34 -17.05 34.61
CA SER A 112 0.11 -16.66 33.22
C SER A 112 -0.46 -17.83 32.42
N ALA A 113 -1.46 -17.62 31.57
CA ALA A 113 -1.64 -18.52 30.44
C ALA A 113 -0.38 -18.49 29.55
N ALA A 114 -0.08 -19.60 28.87
CA ALA A 114 0.82 -19.54 27.73
C ALA A 114 0.06 -18.98 26.52
N GLY A 115 0.68 -18.08 25.77
CA GLY A 115 0.25 -17.67 24.44
C GLY A 115 1.01 -18.40 23.34
N ASN A 116 0.73 -18.06 22.08
CA ASN A 116 1.41 -18.69 20.96
C ASN A 116 2.88 -18.26 20.86
N HIS A 117 3.19 -17.01 21.21
CA HIS A 117 4.53 -16.44 21.07
C HIS A 117 5.51 -16.94 22.15
N GLU A 118 5.01 -17.49 23.27
CA GLU A 118 5.84 -18.28 24.18
C GLU A 118 6.51 -19.50 23.48
N TYR A 119 5.95 -19.98 22.37
CA TYR A 119 6.46 -21.11 21.59
C TYR A 119 7.28 -20.71 20.35
N ASP A 120 7.58 -19.43 20.13
CA ASP A 120 8.30 -18.93 18.93
C ASP A 120 9.63 -19.66 18.70
N LYS A 121 10.37 -19.91 19.79
CA LYS A 121 11.67 -20.62 19.77
C LYS A 121 11.53 -22.13 19.97
N GLY A 122 10.30 -22.64 19.97
CA GLY A 122 9.95 -24.04 20.09
C GLY A 122 9.70 -24.49 21.53
N TYR A 123 9.12 -25.70 21.65
CA TYR A 123 8.69 -26.30 22.91
C TYR A 123 9.81 -26.44 23.94
N ASP A 124 11.01 -26.85 23.50
CA ASP A 124 12.13 -27.09 24.39
C ASP A 124 12.63 -25.76 24.99
N ASP A 125 12.65 -24.68 24.22
CA ASP A 125 13.01 -23.35 24.72
C ASP A 125 12.00 -22.85 25.76
N PHE A 126 10.71 -22.98 25.46
CA PHE A 126 9.64 -22.63 26.39
C PHE A 126 9.78 -23.38 27.73
N THR A 127 9.91 -24.70 27.68
CA THR A 127 9.89 -25.53 28.91
C THR A 127 11.20 -25.57 29.69
N THR A 128 12.34 -25.31 29.05
CA THR A 128 13.66 -25.42 29.72
C THR A 128 14.34 -24.09 29.99
N ARG A 129 13.87 -22.98 29.39
CA ARG A 129 14.43 -21.64 29.62
C ARG A 129 13.37 -20.68 30.13
N VAL A 130 12.27 -20.53 29.40
CA VAL A 130 11.23 -19.54 29.74
C VAL A 130 10.59 -19.91 31.08
N GLN A 131 10.08 -21.13 31.20
CA GLN A 131 9.45 -21.61 32.43
C GLN A 131 10.40 -21.71 33.61
N GLU A 132 11.66 -22.07 33.40
CA GLU A 132 12.64 -22.16 34.49
C GLU A 132 13.09 -20.78 35.00
N ARG A 133 12.94 -19.72 34.19
CA ARG A 133 13.29 -18.34 34.55
C ARG A 133 12.12 -17.58 35.20
N ALA A 134 10.89 -17.92 34.84
CA ALA A 134 9.69 -17.31 35.43
C ALA A 134 9.51 -17.76 36.89
N ASP A 135 9.26 -16.79 37.78
CA ASP A 135 8.90 -17.04 39.18
C ASP A 135 7.41 -17.42 39.33
N TRP A 136 6.66 -17.42 38.21
CA TRP A 136 5.25 -17.77 38.12
C TRP A 136 5.03 -19.04 37.26
N PRO A 137 3.93 -19.80 37.50
CA PRO A 137 3.56 -20.91 36.65
C PRO A 137 2.93 -20.43 35.33
N TYR A 138 3.39 -20.99 34.21
CA TYR A 138 2.69 -20.92 32.93
C TYR A 138 1.63 -22.03 32.82
N LEU A 139 0.43 -21.67 32.38
CA LEU A 139 -0.76 -22.51 32.35
C LEU A 139 -1.22 -22.78 30.92
N ALA A 140 -1.44 -24.05 30.57
CA ALA A 140 -1.88 -24.45 29.24
C ALA A 140 -2.66 -25.76 29.29
N ALA A 141 -3.90 -25.70 29.77
CA ALA A 141 -4.77 -26.84 30.03
C ALA A 141 -5.12 -27.67 28.77
N ASN A 142 -4.98 -27.07 27.57
CA ASN A 142 -5.29 -27.70 26.30
C ASN A 142 -4.05 -28.17 25.51
N VAL A 143 -2.84 -28.15 26.10
CA VAL A 143 -1.61 -28.53 25.40
C VAL A 143 -1.06 -29.85 25.93
N THR A 144 -0.76 -30.76 25.02
CA THR A 144 -0.10 -32.03 25.36
C THR A 144 1.09 -32.31 24.47
N LYS A 145 2.08 -33.05 24.98
CA LYS A 145 3.18 -33.62 24.20
C LYS A 145 3.18 -35.13 24.37
N ASP A 146 3.07 -35.86 23.26
CA ASP A 146 2.94 -37.32 23.26
C ASP A 146 1.82 -37.83 24.21
N GLY A 147 0.70 -37.10 24.27
CA GLY A 147 -0.47 -37.42 25.10
C GLY A 147 -0.33 -37.12 26.59
N LYS A 148 0.66 -36.29 27.00
CA LYS A 148 0.83 -35.82 28.39
C LYS A 148 0.76 -34.30 28.44
N ALA A 149 0.16 -33.75 29.50
CA ALA A 149 0.18 -32.31 29.74
C ALA A 149 1.62 -31.78 29.73
N THR A 150 1.81 -30.62 29.12
CA THR A 150 3.12 -29.98 28.94
C THR A 150 3.45 -28.99 30.04
N THR A 151 2.41 -28.44 30.65
CA THR A 151 2.46 -27.50 31.77
C THR A 151 1.37 -27.88 32.78
N ASP A 152 1.37 -27.25 33.95
CA ASP A 152 0.24 -27.40 34.87
C ASP A 152 -1.00 -26.72 34.26
N PRO A 153 -2.19 -27.34 34.36
CA PRO A 153 -3.42 -26.78 33.77
C PRO A 153 -4.00 -25.62 34.59
N TYR A 154 -3.66 -25.54 35.88
CA TYR A 154 -4.12 -24.51 36.80
C TYR A 154 -3.09 -24.24 37.91
N ALA A 155 -3.23 -23.09 38.60
CA ALA A 155 -2.49 -22.75 39.80
C ALA A 155 -3.39 -22.05 40.83
N ILE A 156 -3.00 -22.06 42.11
CA ILE A 156 -3.65 -21.25 43.16
C ILE A 156 -2.68 -20.15 43.59
N VAL A 157 -3.11 -18.90 43.39
CA VAL A 157 -2.38 -17.68 43.71
C VAL A 157 -2.98 -17.05 44.97
N ASP A 158 -2.13 -16.59 45.89
CA ASP A 158 -2.58 -15.83 47.06
C ASP A 158 -2.69 -14.34 46.70
N ALA A 159 -3.91 -13.78 46.80
CA ALA A 159 -4.20 -12.35 46.64
C ALA A 159 -4.48 -11.72 48.01
N GLY A 160 -3.42 -11.46 48.76
CA GLY A 160 -3.52 -11.13 50.18
C GLY A 160 -4.08 -12.33 50.98
N ASP A 161 -5.26 -12.17 51.58
CA ASP A 161 -5.93 -13.25 52.34
C ASP A 161 -6.88 -14.11 51.48
N VAL A 162 -7.06 -13.78 50.19
CA VAL A 162 -7.99 -14.46 49.26
C VAL A 162 -7.23 -15.42 48.35
N LYS A 163 -7.74 -16.65 48.17
CA LYS A 163 -7.14 -17.64 47.26
C LYS A 163 -7.79 -17.60 45.88
N VAL A 164 -7.01 -17.34 44.85
CA VAL A 164 -7.49 -17.27 43.46
C VAL A 164 -6.98 -18.50 42.70
N ALA A 165 -7.90 -19.38 42.28
CA ALA A 165 -7.58 -20.41 41.31
C ALA A 165 -7.51 -19.78 39.91
N VAL A 166 -6.46 -20.08 39.16
CA VAL A 166 -6.24 -19.57 37.80
C VAL A 166 -6.13 -20.78 36.87
N VAL A 167 -6.91 -20.80 35.80
CA VAL A 167 -6.89 -21.84 34.77
C VAL A 167 -6.57 -21.19 33.43
N GLY A 168 -5.54 -21.67 32.73
CA GLY A 168 -5.08 -21.06 31.49
C GLY A 168 -5.17 -21.99 30.29
N ALA A 169 -5.46 -21.46 29.11
CA ALA A 169 -5.42 -22.19 27.85
C ALA A 169 -4.94 -21.30 26.71
N VAL A 170 -4.32 -21.90 25.69
CA VAL A 170 -3.75 -21.22 24.53
C VAL A 170 -4.60 -21.45 23.28
N THR A 171 -4.59 -20.54 22.30
CA THR A 171 -5.28 -20.79 21.02
C THR A 171 -4.87 -22.13 20.38
N GLN A 172 -5.84 -22.85 19.83
CA GLN A 172 -5.57 -24.09 19.08
C GLN A 172 -4.84 -23.84 17.75
N GLU A 173 -4.68 -22.57 17.36
CA GLU A 173 -4.04 -22.17 16.11
C GLU A 173 -2.50 -22.11 16.20
N THR A 174 -1.90 -22.20 17.39
CA THR A 174 -0.44 -22.08 17.61
C THR A 174 0.44 -22.86 16.63
N PRO A 175 0.12 -24.10 16.19
CA PRO A 175 0.94 -24.81 15.20
C PRO A 175 1.05 -24.12 13.83
N GLY A 176 0.06 -23.29 13.48
CA GLY A 176 0.07 -22.45 12.28
C GLY A 176 0.79 -21.12 12.44
N LEU A 177 1.04 -20.71 13.70
CA LEU A 177 1.59 -19.41 14.09
C LEU A 177 3.06 -19.47 14.54
N THR A 178 3.64 -20.67 14.57
CA THR A 178 5.01 -20.89 15.05
C THR A 178 5.71 -21.92 14.19
N SER A 179 7.03 -22.09 14.37
CA SER A 179 7.80 -23.05 13.58
C SER A 179 7.41 -24.50 13.89
N PRO A 180 6.90 -25.29 12.91
CA PRO A 180 6.49 -26.68 13.16
C PRO A 180 7.65 -27.58 13.58
N ALA A 181 8.89 -27.22 13.21
CA ALA A 181 10.07 -27.96 13.62
C ALA A 181 10.27 -27.90 15.14
N GLY A 182 9.89 -26.79 15.78
CA GLY A 182 9.97 -26.58 17.23
C GLY A 182 8.83 -27.22 18.03
N LEU A 183 7.77 -27.68 17.36
CA LEU A 183 6.55 -28.21 17.99
C LEU A 183 6.29 -29.69 17.72
N GLN A 184 7.31 -30.44 17.28
CA GLN A 184 7.14 -31.87 16.99
C GLN A 184 6.62 -32.64 18.21
N GLY A 185 5.49 -33.34 18.03
CA GLY A 185 4.83 -34.14 19.05
C GLY A 185 3.98 -33.33 20.05
N VAL A 186 3.90 -32.00 19.89
CA VAL A 186 3.03 -31.12 20.68
C VAL A 186 1.68 -30.98 19.97
N GLU A 187 0.60 -31.17 20.72
CA GLU A 187 -0.78 -31.09 20.28
C GLU A 187 -1.49 -29.98 21.06
N PHE A 188 -2.18 -29.11 20.33
CA PHE A 188 -2.97 -27.99 20.86
C PHE A 188 -4.44 -28.34 20.64
N GLY A 189 -5.16 -28.63 21.72
CA GLY A 189 -6.57 -28.98 21.72
C GLY A 189 -7.48 -27.76 21.82
N ASP A 190 -8.79 -28.00 21.86
CA ASP A 190 -9.77 -26.94 22.06
C ASP A 190 -9.56 -26.25 23.44
N PRO A 191 -9.48 -24.91 23.50
CA PRO A 191 -9.21 -24.19 24.74
C PRO A 191 -10.31 -24.38 25.80
N VAL A 192 -11.59 -24.38 25.39
CA VAL A 192 -12.74 -24.47 26.30
C VAL A 192 -12.86 -25.87 26.89
N ASP A 193 -12.65 -26.90 26.07
CA ASP A 193 -12.59 -28.28 26.54
C ASP A 193 -11.45 -28.47 27.57
N GLY A 194 -10.27 -27.89 27.31
CA GLY A 194 -9.13 -27.92 28.21
C GLY A 194 -9.43 -27.24 29.56
N VAL A 195 -9.93 -26.00 29.53
CA VAL A 195 -10.31 -25.25 30.74
C VAL A 195 -11.38 -25.97 31.55
N ASN A 196 -12.46 -26.41 30.91
CA ASN A 196 -13.54 -27.11 31.60
C ASN A 196 -13.04 -28.42 32.24
N ALA A 197 -12.14 -29.16 31.59
CA ALA A 197 -11.53 -30.35 32.17
C ALA A 197 -10.63 -30.02 33.38
N ALA A 198 -9.83 -28.96 33.29
CA ALA A 198 -8.97 -28.49 34.37
C ALA A 198 -9.75 -28.02 35.60
N ILE A 199 -10.89 -27.34 35.40
CA ILE A 199 -11.78 -26.93 36.49
C ILE A 199 -12.37 -28.16 37.20
N GLU A 200 -12.76 -29.20 36.47
CA GLU A 200 -13.23 -30.44 37.08
C GLU A 200 -12.11 -31.21 37.81
N GLU A 201 -10.88 -31.16 37.30
CA GLU A 201 -9.70 -31.69 38.00
C GLU A 201 -9.43 -30.94 39.31
N LEU A 202 -9.45 -29.61 39.28
CA LEU A 202 -9.30 -28.76 40.46
C LEU A 202 -10.37 -29.09 41.51
N LYS A 203 -11.63 -29.22 41.12
CA LYS A 203 -12.71 -29.64 42.04
C LYS A 203 -12.47 -31.03 42.62
N ALA A 204 -12.01 -31.97 41.81
CA ALA A 204 -11.74 -33.34 42.24
C ALA A 204 -10.54 -33.44 43.20
N SER A 205 -9.56 -32.53 43.10
CA SER A 205 -8.41 -32.45 43.99
C SER A 205 -8.81 -32.11 45.44
N GLY A 206 -9.90 -31.36 45.62
CA GLY A 206 -10.35 -30.85 46.90
C GLY A 206 -9.55 -29.66 47.43
N GLU A 207 -8.66 -29.09 46.60
CA GLU A 207 -7.98 -27.83 46.91
C GLU A 207 -9.00 -26.72 47.16
N GLN A 208 -8.66 -25.81 48.09
CA GLN A 208 -9.55 -24.74 48.53
C GLN A 208 -9.12 -23.44 47.86
N TYR A 209 -10.06 -22.79 47.18
CA TYR A 209 -9.94 -21.47 46.59
C TYR A 209 -11.22 -20.68 46.86
N ASP A 210 -11.13 -19.36 46.76
CA ASP A 210 -12.23 -18.43 46.95
C ASP A 210 -12.81 -17.97 45.61
N VAL A 211 -11.96 -17.67 44.62
CA VAL A 211 -12.32 -17.16 43.28
C VAL A 211 -11.65 -18.01 42.20
N LEU A 212 -12.31 -18.20 41.06
CA LEU A 212 -11.78 -18.88 39.87
C LEU A 212 -11.69 -17.92 38.67
N ALA A 213 -10.46 -17.62 38.25
CA ALA A 213 -10.15 -16.87 37.05
C ALA A 213 -9.76 -17.79 35.89
N VAL A 214 -10.29 -17.51 34.69
CA VAL A 214 -9.91 -18.19 33.46
C VAL A 214 -9.13 -17.23 32.56
N GLU A 215 -7.98 -17.68 32.10
CA GLU A 215 -7.05 -16.95 31.23
C GLU A 215 -7.02 -17.64 29.85
N TYR A 216 -7.71 -17.08 28.86
CA TYR A 216 -7.65 -17.56 27.48
C TYR A 216 -6.68 -16.73 26.65
N HIS A 217 -5.67 -17.39 26.08
CA HIS A 217 -4.91 -16.82 24.97
C HIS A 217 -5.64 -17.02 23.64
N GLU A 218 -6.87 -16.51 23.57
CA GLU A 218 -7.80 -16.51 22.45
C GLU A 218 -8.83 -15.40 22.67
N GLY A 219 -9.42 -14.84 21.60
CA GLY A 219 -10.19 -13.60 21.73
C GLY A 219 -11.18 -13.27 20.63
N SER A 220 -11.80 -12.09 20.75
CA SER A 220 -12.69 -11.53 19.72
C SER A 220 -11.89 -10.86 18.61
N SER A 221 -12.36 -10.92 17.37
CA SER A 221 -11.69 -10.28 16.23
C SER A 221 -11.83 -8.74 16.18
N GLY A 222 -12.45 -8.11 17.19
CA GLY A 222 -12.64 -6.66 17.23
C GLY A 222 -12.88 -6.10 18.63
N SER A 223 -12.44 -4.86 18.83
CA SER A 223 -12.58 -4.08 20.07
C SER A 223 -14.01 -3.57 20.28
N SER A 224 -14.33 -3.16 21.51
CA SER A 224 -15.59 -2.48 21.84
C SER A 224 -15.44 -1.47 22.97
N GLU A 225 -16.33 -0.48 22.99
CA GLU A 225 -16.39 0.49 24.09
C GLU A 225 -16.67 -0.21 25.43
N PRO A 226 -16.06 0.24 26.54
CA PRO A 226 -16.33 -0.29 27.88
C PRO A 226 -17.82 -0.41 28.19
N GLY A 227 -18.24 -1.58 28.67
CA GLY A 227 -19.63 -1.94 28.94
C GLY A 227 -20.38 -2.56 27.76
N SER A 228 -19.80 -2.60 26.56
CA SER A 228 -20.39 -3.24 25.38
C SER A 228 -19.64 -4.51 25.00
N ALA A 229 -20.38 -5.57 24.66
CA ALA A 229 -19.77 -6.77 24.10
C ALA A 229 -19.21 -6.48 22.69
N PRO A 230 -18.07 -7.07 22.31
CA PRO A 230 -17.55 -6.97 20.96
C PRO A 230 -18.42 -7.78 19.98
N THR A 231 -18.17 -7.61 18.68
CA THR A 231 -18.94 -8.33 17.64
C THR A 231 -18.73 -9.84 17.79
N PRO A 232 -19.80 -10.63 18.01
CA PRO A 232 -19.66 -12.06 18.29
C PRO A 232 -19.17 -12.82 17.06
N THR A 233 -18.11 -13.60 17.23
CA THR A 233 -17.62 -14.61 16.28
C THR A 233 -17.91 -16.02 16.83
N PRO A 234 -17.95 -17.08 16.01
CA PRO A 234 -18.15 -18.43 16.51
C PRO A 234 -17.13 -18.85 17.58
N VAL A 235 -15.86 -18.47 17.43
CA VAL A 235 -14.79 -18.74 18.40
C VAL A 235 -15.06 -17.97 19.69
N PHE A 236 -15.31 -16.67 19.62
CA PHE A 236 -15.56 -15.86 20.80
C PHE A 236 -16.84 -16.28 21.55
N THR A 237 -17.91 -16.59 20.82
CA THR A 237 -19.14 -17.14 21.41
C THR A 237 -18.87 -18.47 22.12
N HIS A 238 -18.04 -19.35 21.54
CA HIS A 238 -17.66 -20.60 22.17
C HIS A 238 -16.91 -20.38 23.50
N LEU A 239 -15.92 -19.48 23.54
CA LEU A 239 -15.20 -19.15 24.77
C LEU A 239 -16.16 -18.71 25.89
N ILE A 240 -17.14 -17.87 25.57
CA ILE A 240 -17.97 -17.23 26.59
C ILE A 240 -19.15 -18.12 27.01
N ASP A 241 -19.84 -18.74 26.06
CA ASP A 241 -21.10 -19.46 26.30
C ASP A 241 -20.88 -20.92 26.74
N ASP A 242 -19.74 -21.53 26.39
CA ASP A 242 -19.45 -22.94 26.69
C ASP A 242 -18.43 -23.11 27.84
N THR A 243 -17.79 -22.04 28.33
CA THR A 243 -17.03 -22.07 29.59
C THR A 243 -17.99 -22.17 30.77
N THR A 244 -17.76 -23.16 31.64
CA THR A 244 -18.60 -23.48 32.81
C THR A 244 -18.98 -22.27 33.67
N ALA A 245 -20.13 -22.36 34.34
CA ALA A 245 -20.65 -21.33 35.25
C ALA A 245 -19.75 -21.06 36.47
N GLU A 246 -18.79 -21.96 36.74
CA GLU A 246 -17.92 -21.90 37.92
C GLU A 246 -16.74 -20.94 37.76
N ALA A 247 -16.54 -20.38 36.56
CA ALA A 247 -15.56 -19.32 36.36
C ALA A 247 -16.18 -17.95 36.67
N ASP A 248 -15.62 -17.28 37.67
CA ASP A 248 -16.08 -15.99 38.18
C ASP A 248 -15.66 -14.82 37.26
N VAL A 249 -14.56 -14.99 36.52
CA VAL A 249 -14.03 -14.01 35.55
C VAL A 249 -13.36 -14.73 34.37
N ILE A 250 -13.47 -14.11 33.19
CA ILE A 250 -12.73 -14.52 32.00
C ILE A 250 -11.84 -13.36 31.53
N PHE A 251 -10.56 -13.64 31.39
CA PHE A 251 -9.60 -12.83 30.66
C PHE A 251 -9.32 -13.49 29.32
N THR A 252 -9.21 -12.67 28.27
CA THR A 252 -8.96 -13.09 26.89
C THR A 252 -7.76 -12.32 26.34
N ALA A 253 -7.17 -12.75 25.23
CA ALA A 253 -5.95 -12.20 24.64
C ALA A 253 -5.84 -12.53 23.14
N HIS A 254 -4.62 -12.59 22.60
CA HIS A 254 -4.23 -13.03 21.25
C HIS A 254 -4.59 -12.04 20.13
N THR A 255 -5.79 -11.48 20.20
CA THR A 255 -6.37 -10.66 19.14
C THR A 255 -6.01 -9.18 19.23
N HIS A 256 -5.31 -8.77 20.30
CA HIS A 256 -4.87 -7.39 20.59
C HIS A 256 -6.04 -6.38 20.69
N GLN A 257 -7.23 -6.84 21.06
CA GLN A 257 -8.42 -6.02 21.14
C GLN A 257 -8.64 -5.49 22.54
N SER A 258 -9.25 -4.31 22.65
CA SER A 258 -9.64 -3.72 23.93
C SER A 258 -11.14 -3.86 24.14
N TYR A 259 -11.55 -4.53 25.22
CA TYR A 259 -12.93 -4.58 25.67
C TYR A 259 -13.06 -4.98 27.13
N VAL A 260 -14.14 -4.51 27.77
CA VAL A 260 -14.54 -4.91 29.11
C VAL A 260 -16.07 -4.89 29.20
N TYR A 261 -16.69 -6.03 29.48
CA TYR A 261 -18.14 -6.10 29.61
C TYR A 261 -18.59 -7.25 30.51
N GLN A 262 -19.88 -7.28 30.83
CA GLN A 262 -20.52 -8.32 31.64
C GLN A 262 -21.24 -9.32 30.71
N ALA A 263 -20.75 -10.55 30.64
CA ALA A 263 -21.36 -11.64 29.88
C ALA A 263 -22.32 -12.47 30.75
N ALA A 264 -23.35 -13.07 30.15
CA ALA A 264 -24.27 -13.95 30.89
C ALA A 264 -23.55 -15.24 31.33
N VAL A 265 -23.84 -15.70 32.55
CA VAL A 265 -23.30 -16.97 33.05
C VAL A 265 -24.13 -18.15 32.52
N PRO A 266 -23.52 -19.16 31.86
CA PRO A 266 -24.26 -20.28 31.28
C PRO A 266 -25.10 -21.05 32.32
N GLY A 267 -26.40 -21.17 32.08
CA GLY A 267 -27.31 -21.91 32.97
C GLY A 267 -27.79 -21.12 34.20
N GLU A 268 -27.32 -19.89 34.42
CA GLU A 268 -27.67 -19.07 35.58
C GLU A 268 -28.40 -17.79 35.17
N SER A 269 -29.74 -17.84 35.20
CA SER A 269 -30.58 -16.77 34.69
C SER A 269 -30.47 -15.48 35.51
N GLY A 270 -29.83 -14.47 34.93
CA GLY A 270 -29.72 -13.12 35.50
C GLY A 270 -28.37 -12.84 36.15
N GLU A 271 -27.49 -13.85 36.21
CA GLU A 271 -26.11 -13.71 36.67
C GLU A 271 -25.20 -13.37 35.50
N THR A 272 -24.18 -12.57 35.78
CA THR A 272 -23.18 -12.13 34.79
C THR A 272 -21.78 -12.23 35.34
N ARG A 273 -20.81 -12.46 34.46
CA ARG A 273 -19.37 -12.43 34.78
C ARG A 273 -18.62 -11.44 33.89
N PRO A 274 -17.52 -10.84 34.37
CA PRO A 274 -16.70 -9.95 33.58
C PRO A 274 -15.91 -10.74 32.53
N VAL A 275 -15.82 -10.16 31.34
CA VAL A 275 -14.97 -10.59 30.23
C VAL A 275 -14.08 -9.41 29.83
N VAL A 276 -12.77 -9.61 29.84
CA VAL A 276 -11.79 -8.53 29.66
C VAL A 276 -10.70 -8.93 28.64
N GLN A 277 -10.32 -7.99 27.78
CA GLN A 277 -9.05 -8.00 27.03
C GLN A 277 -8.49 -6.59 27.07
N THR A 278 -7.19 -6.46 27.32
CA THR A 278 -6.55 -5.18 27.66
C THR A 278 -5.89 -4.49 26.47
N GLY A 279 -6.20 -4.93 25.25
CA GLY A 279 -5.48 -4.49 24.05
C GLY A 279 -4.14 -5.21 23.97
N SER A 280 -3.04 -4.47 23.87
CA SER A 280 -1.68 -5.05 23.79
C SER A 280 -0.62 -4.13 24.40
N TYR A 281 0.62 -4.63 24.50
CA TYR A 281 1.82 -3.81 24.74
C TYR A 281 1.87 -3.05 26.07
N GLY A 282 1.03 -3.46 27.02
CA GLY A 282 0.88 -2.79 28.32
C GLY A 282 0.17 -1.44 28.21
N GLU A 283 -0.61 -1.18 27.16
CA GLU A 283 -1.33 0.08 26.98
C GLU A 283 -2.46 0.27 28.01
N ASN A 284 -3.06 -0.83 28.46
CA ASN A 284 -4.02 -0.86 29.57
C ASN A 284 -3.66 -1.96 30.56
N LEU A 285 -4.01 -1.73 31.83
CA LEU A 285 -4.11 -2.75 32.87
C LEU A 285 -5.58 -3.13 33.06
N GLY A 286 -5.92 -4.40 32.90
CA GLY A 286 -7.23 -4.93 33.20
C GLY A 286 -7.43 -4.97 34.71
N LYS A 287 -8.55 -4.45 35.22
CA LYS A 287 -8.88 -4.44 36.64
C LYS A 287 -10.27 -5.02 36.85
N VAL A 288 -10.37 -6.05 37.70
CA VAL A 288 -11.65 -6.66 38.09
C VAL A 288 -11.70 -6.79 39.61
N THR A 289 -12.63 -6.11 40.26
CA THR A 289 -12.87 -6.27 41.70
C THR A 289 -14.11 -7.13 41.97
N LEU A 290 -13.92 -8.18 42.77
CA LEU A 290 -14.97 -9.08 43.24
C LEU A 290 -15.17 -8.89 44.75
N GLU A 291 -16.42 -8.96 45.21
CA GLU A 291 -16.79 -8.89 46.62
C GLU A 291 -17.58 -10.15 47.01
N LYS A 292 -17.27 -10.68 48.20
CA LYS A 292 -17.96 -11.83 48.74
C LYS A 292 -19.37 -11.44 49.21
N ALA A 293 -20.37 -11.95 48.51
CA ALA A 293 -21.76 -11.72 48.81
C ALA A 293 -22.20 -12.45 50.10
N SER A 294 -23.37 -12.07 50.61
CA SER A 294 -23.90 -12.60 51.88
C SER A 294 -24.26 -14.09 51.87
N ASP A 295 -24.41 -14.67 50.68
CA ASP A 295 -24.59 -16.11 50.47
C ASP A 295 -23.26 -16.86 50.31
N GLY A 296 -22.15 -16.13 50.30
CA GLY A 296 -20.79 -16.64 50.23
C GLY A 296 -20.24 -16.79 48.82
N ASP A 297 -21.01 -16.42 47.80
CA ASP A 297 -20.57 -16.41 46.40
C ASP A 297 -19.82 -15.09 46.13
N TRP A 298 -18.95 -15.05 45.12
CA TRP A 298 -18.17 -13.85 44.80
C TRP A 298 -18.79 -13.13 43.60
N ASP A 299 -19.29 -11.92 43.86
CA ASP A 299 -19.97 -11.11 42.85
C ASP A 299 -19.08 -9.98 42.37
N VAL A 300 -19.25 -9.58 41.11
CA VAL A 300 -18.59 -8.39 40.58
C VAL A 300 -19.10 -7.14 41.28
N VAL A 301 -18.17 -6.32 41.76
CA VAL A 301 -18.52 -4.99 42.26
C VAL A 301 -18.89 -4.11 41.07
N ALA A 302 -20.12 -3.59 41.08
CA ALA A 302 -20.61 -2.69 40.03
C ALA A 302 -19.64 -1.51 39.84
N ASP A 303 -19.35 -1.17 38.58
CA ASP A 303 -18.41 -0.11 38.18
C ASP A 303 -16.94 -0.31 38.64
N ALA A 304 -16.56 -1.52 39.07
CA ALA A 304 -15.19 -1.86 39.49
C ALA A 304 -14.47 -2.80 38.51
N THR A 305 -15.00 -2.95 37.30
CA THR A 305 -14.33 -3.59 36.16
C THR A 305 -13.91 -2.50 35.18
N ALA A 306 -12.62 -2.39 34.86
CA ALA A 306 -12.11 -1.32 34.01
C ALA A 306 -10.88 -1.75 33.21
N LEU A 307 -10.67 -1.04 32.09
CA LEU A 307 -9.36 -0.89 31.47
C LEU A 307 -8.74 0.37 32.05
N VAL A 308 -7.62 0.24 32.77
CA VAL A 308 -6.88 1.36 33.34
C VAL A 308 -5.77 1.73 32.35
N PRO A 309 -5.85 2.88 31.65
CA PRO A 309 -4.78 3.31 30.75
C PRO A 309 -3.48 3.49 31.54
N THR A 310 -2.38 2.99 30.99
CA THR A 310 -1.06 3.11 31.64
C THR A 310 -0.36 4.41 31.27
N GLU A 311 -0.62 4.93 30.07
CA GLU A 311 0.01 6.15 29.55
C GLU A 311 -0.16 7.33 30.52
N GLY A 312 0.97 7.96 30.86
CA GLY A 312 0.97 9.16 31.70
C GLY A 312 0.86 8.87 33.19
N ALA A 313 1.19 7.65 33.61
CA ALA A 313 1.35 7.29 35.02
C ALA A 313 2.28 8.28 35.76
N ASP A 314 1.96 8.58 37.02
CA ASP A 314 2.77 9.47 37.87
C ASP A 314 4.01 8.74 38.39
N LEU A 315 5.05 8.65 37.55
CA LEU A 315 6.29 7.94 37.86
C LEU A 315 6.99 8.46 39.12
N GLU A 316 6.79 9.73 39.50
CA GLU A 316 7.33 10.29 40.75
C GLU A 316 6.62 9.72 41.98
N ALA A 317 5.32 9.43 41.89
CA ALA A 317 4.54 8.81 42.97
C ALA A 317 4.93 7.34 43.21
N CYS A 318 5.45 6.66 42.18
CA CYS A 318 5.91 5.27 42.25
C CYS A 318 7.36 5.13 42.73
N ALA A 319 8.18 6.18 42.61
CA ALA A 319 9.58 6.15 43.00
C ALA A 319 9.78 5.76 44.48
N GLY A 320 10.69 4.82 44.74
CA GLY A 320 10.96 4.29 46.08
C GLY A 320 10.11 3.08 46.47
N ASP A 321 9.17 2.66 45.61
CA ASP A 321 8.57 1.33 45.69
C ASP A 321 9.54 0.28 45.14
N ALA A 322 9.76 -0.80 45.90
CA ALA A 322 10.78 -1.78 45.57
C ALA A 322 10.49 -2.57 44.28
N ALA A 323 9.22 -2.90 44.02
CA ALA A 323 8.82 -3.64 42.81
C ALA A 323 8.97 -2.75 41.58
N TYR A 324 8.44 -1.53 41.65
CA TYR A 324 8.58 -0.54 40.58
C TYR A 324 10.04 -0.18 40.31
N ASP A 325 10.83 0.16 41.33
CA ASP A 325 12.24 0.56 41.14
C ASP A 325 13.06 -0.57 40.48
N THR A 326 12.79 -1.84 40.83
CA THR A 326 13.45 -3.00 40.24
C THR A 326 13.02 -3.19 38.78
N ALA A 327 11.70 -3.21 38.52
CA ALA A 327 11.15 -3.35 37.17
C ALA A 327 11.62 -2.22 36.24
N ALA A 328 11.58 -0.97 36.72
CA ALA A 328 12.04 0.21 35.98
C ALA A 328 13.55 0.14 35.66
N THR A 329 14.37 -0.41 36.57
CA THR A 329 15.80 -0.62 36.33
C THR A 329 16.04 -1.67 35.25
N ILE A 330 15.31 -2.80 35.29
CA ILE A 330 15.40 -3.84 34.27
C ILE A 330 15.02 -3.28 32.89
N ALA A 331 13.94 -2.51 32.82
CA ALA A 331 13.51 -1.82 31.61
C ALA A 331 14.59 -0.86 31.06
N ASP A 332 15.20 -0.05 31.91
CA ASP A 332 16.29 0.87 31.52
C ASP A 332 17.53 0.11 31.02
N ASP A 333 17.92 -0.95 31.70
CA ASP A 333 19.08 -1.78 31.32
C ASP A 333 18.83 -2.49 29.99
N ALA A 334 17.62 -3.02 29.78
CA ALA A 334 17.21 -3.64 28.52
C ALA A 334 17.22 -2.62 27.38
N ALA A 335 16.65 -1.43 27.59
CA ALA A 335 16.66 -0.36 26.59
C ALA A 335 18.09 0.08 26.24
N ALA A 336 18.99 0.17 27.22
CA ALA A 336 20.40 0.49 26.99
C ALA A 336 21.14 -0.62 26.21
N ALA A 337 20.91 -1.88 26.55
CA ALA A 337 21.46 -3.02 25.82
C ALA A 337 20.93 -3.10 24.38
N GLY A 338 19.63 -2.87 24.21
CA GLY A 338 18.98 -2.73 22.91
C GLY A 338 19.61 -1.62 22.08
N ALA A 339 19.85 -0.44 22.65
CA ALA A 339 20.51 0.65 21.93
C ALA A 339 21.91 0.30 21.42
N GLU A 340 22.68 -0.52 22.16
CA GLU A 340 23.98 -1.02 21.70
C GLU A 340 23.83 -2.10 20.62
N ALA A 341 22.91 -3.04 20.79
CA ALA A 341 22.66 -4.08 19.81
C ALA A 341 22.07 -3.55 18.50
N ALA A 342 21.36 -2.42 18.55
CA ALA A 342 20.74 -1.79 17.39
C ALA A 342 21.79 -1.39 16.35
N LYS A 343 23.04 -1.17 16.77
CA LYS A 343 24.18 -0.83 15.91
C LYS A 343 24.71 -2.01 15.09
N LYS A 344 24.22 -3.23 15.34
CA LYS A 344 24.66 -4.42 14.62
C LYS A 344 24.20 -4.35 13.17
N GLU A 345 25.12 -4.61 12.24
CA GLU A 345 24.82 -4.74 10.82
C GLU A 345 23.86 -5.90 10.56
N VAL A 346 22.82 -5.63 9.76
CA VAL A 346 21.85 -6.63 9.28
C VAL A 346 21.80 -6.71 7.75
N GLY A 347 22.27 -5.69 7.04
CA GLY A 347 22.29 -5.67 5.58
C GLY A 347 23.13 -4.52 5.05
N ASP A 348 23.07 -4.31 3.74
CA ASP A 348 23.67 -3.15 3.08
C ASP A 348 22.91 -2.72 1.82
N ILE A 349 22.98 -1.42 1.51
CA ILE A 349 22.37 -0.75 0.36
C ILE A 349 23.43 -0.04 -0.49
N ASP A 350 23.20 0.02 -1.79
CA ASP A 350 24.06 0.71 -2.77
C ASP A 350 23.58 2.16 -3.06
N THR A 351 22.31 2.46 -2.75
CA THR A 351 21.68 3.78 -2.93
C THR A 351 20.72 4.05 -1.77
N ASP A 352 20.30 5.31 -1.60
CA ASP A 352 19.14 5.61 -0.76
C ASP A 352 17.93 4.77 -1.23
N VAL A 353 17.19 4.19 -0.28
CA VAL A 353 15.91 3.51 -0.51
C VAL A 353 14.87 4.20 0.36
N THR A 354 14.02 5.01 -0.26
CA THR A 354 13.19 5.98 0.47
C THR A 354 11.70 5.85 0.16
N THR A 355 10.90 6.33 1.10
CA THR A 355 9.53 6.79 0.86
C THR A 355 9.51 7.91 -0.18
N ALA A 356 8.30 8.30 -0.60
CA ALA A 356 8.08 9.38 -1.54
C ALA A 356 8.24 10.76 -0.91
N TYR A 357 8.86 11.67 -1.66
CA TYR A 357 9.00 13.08 -1.31
C TYR A 357 8.10 13.95 -2.19
N ALA A 358 7.26 14.76 -1.54
CA ALA A 358 6.48 15.78 -2.21
C ALA A 358 7.38 16.92 -2.75
N PRO A 359 6.89 17.75 -3.71
CA PRO A 359 7.65 18.84 -4.31
C PRO A 359 8.12 19.94 -3.34
N ASP A 360 7.63 19.99 -2.10
CA ASP A 360 8.13 20.89 -1.06
C ASP A 360 9.40 20.36 -0.38
N GLY A 361 9.61 19.04 -0.37
CA GLY A 361 10.76 18.36 0.24
C GLY A 361 11.89 17.98 -0.71
N ALA A 362 11.62 17.79 -2.00
CA ALA A 362 12.61 17.42 -3.02
C ALA A 362 12.41 18.17 -4.35
N GLU A 363 13.46 18.19 -5.17
CA GLU A 363 13.46 18.76 -6.52
C GLU A 363 14.45 18.03 -7.44
N TYR A 364 14.26 18.16 -8.75
CA TYR A 364 15.24 17.66 -9.72
C TYR A 364 16.48 18.56 -9.75
N VAL A 365 17.62 18.00 -9.39
CA VAL A 365 18.96 18.63 -9.53
C VAL A 365 19.75 17.77 -10.51
N ASP A 366 20.20 18.36 -11.61
CA ASP A 366 20.90 17.67 -12.70
C ASP A 366 20.18 16.39 -13.20
N GLY A 367 18.84 16.44 -13.23
CA GLY A 367 18.00 15.33 -13.69
C GLY A 367 17.80 14.21 -12.67
N VAL A 368 18.11 14.43 -11.38
CA VAL A 368 17.91 13.44 -10.30
C VAL A 368 17.04 14.02 -9.19
N TRP A 369 16.03 13.28 -8.75
CA TRP A 369 15.13 13.69 -7.66
C TRP A 369 15.91 13.73 -6.35
N THR A 370 16.18 14.94 -5.86
CA THR A 370 17.14 15.20 -4.79
C THR A 370 16.46 15.98 -3.67
N LYS A 371 16.74 15.61 -2.42
CA LYS A 371 16.23 16.30 -1.23
C LYS A 371 16.67 17.77 -1.23
N LYS A 372 15.71 18.68 -1.03
CA LYS A 372 15.98 20.13 -0.99
C LYS A 372 16.89 20.47 0.18
N LYS A 373 17.82 21.41 -0.07
CA LYS A 373 18.71 21.91 0.97
C LYS A 373 17.92 22.57 2.11
N GLY A 374 18.09 22.06 3.32
CA GLY A 374 17.42 22.57 4.53
C GLY A 374 16.06 21.93 4.82
N TYR A 375 15.56 21.05 3.96
CA TYR A 375 14.40 20.22 4.29
C TYR A 375 14.79 19.16 5.33
N THR A 376 14.08 19.09 6.44
CA THR A 376 14.35 18.14 7.54
C THR A 376 13.38 16.97 7.56
N GLY A 377 12.30 17.02 6.78
CA GLY A 377 11.33 15.93 6.69
C GLY A 377 11.93 14.66 6.07
N ARG A 378 11.29 13.53 6.38
CA ARG A 378 11.67 12.19 5.89
C ARG A 378 11.08 11.85 4.52
N GLY A 379 10.27 12.71 3.91
CA GLY A 379 9.41 12.30 2.79
C GLY A 379 8.27 11.43 3.32
N ASP A 380 7.04 11.93 3.26
CA ASP A 380 5.84 11.20 3.69
C ASP A 380 4.69 11.51 2.74
N ASP A 381 5.02 11.62 1.44
CA ASP A 381 4.04 11.82 0.39
C ASP A 381 3.31 10.50 0.11
N ARG A 382 2.30 10.23 0.94
CA ARG A 382 1.51 8.99 0.86
C ARG A 382 0.62 8.91 -0.38
N GLY A 383 0.57 9.96 -1.20
CA GLY A 383 -0.16 9.97 -2.45
C GLY A 383 0.68 9.53 -3.67
N SER A 384 1.97 9.24 -3.46
CA SER A 384 2.91 8.90 -4.53
C SER A 384 3.55 7.54 -4.27
N SER A 385 3.92 6.83 -5.34
CA SER A 385 4.64 5.54 -5.23
C SER A 385 6.00 5.78 -4.58
N SER A 386 6.44 4.79 -3.79
CA SER A 386 7.76 4.82 -3.18
C SER A 386 8.45 3.47 -3.29
N ALA A 387 9.73 3.53 -3.68
CA ALA A 387 10.60 2.37 -3.81
C ALA A 387 10.62 1.53 -2.53
N LEU A 388 10.62 2.17 -1.35
CA LEU A 388 10.65 1.46 -0.08
C LEU A 388 9.34 0.71 0.23
N SER A 389 8.18 1.27 -0.11
CA SER A 389 6.90 0.56 0.07
C SER A 389 6.82 -0.67 -0.82
N ASP A 390 7.24 -0.56 -2.08
CA ASP A 390 7.25 -1.67 -3.03
C ASP A 390 8.24 -2.76 -2.58
N GLU A 391 9.44 -2.37 -2.14
CA GLU A 391 10.44 -3.31 -1.61
C GLU A 391 9.97 -4.05 -0.35
N LEU A 392 9.24 -3.37 0.54
CA LEU A 392 8.62 -4.02 1.70
C LEU A 392 7.56 -5.04 1.27
N ALA A 393 6.73 -4.71 0.29
CA ALA A 393 5.77 -5.65 -0.27
C ALA A 393 6.47 -6.90 -0.85
N ASP A 394 7.58 -6.72 -1.58
CA ASP A 394 8.42 -7.83 -2.06
C ASP A 394 9.02 -8.63 -0.91
N SER A 395 9.47 -7.98 0.17
CA SER A 395 10.03 -8.66 1.34
C SER A 395 9.00 -9.56 2.05
N MET A 396 7.73 -9.15 2.09
CA MET A 396 6.65 -9.93 2.69
C MET A 396 6.37 -11.17 1.85
N VAL A 397 6.29 -11.05 0.53
CA VAL A 397 6.17 -12.20 -0.37
C VAL A 397 7.35 -13.13 -0.16
N TRP A 398 8.57 -12.62 -0.21
CA TRP A 398 9.79 -13.40 -0.01
C TRP A 398 9.78 -14.19 1.30
N ALA A 399 9.31 -13.59 2.40
CA ALA A 399 9.24 -14.25 3.70
C ALA A 399 8.32 -15.48 3.68
N THR A 400 7.16 -15.40 3.01
CA THR A 400 6.27 -16.55 2.82
C THR A 400 6.83 -17.62 1.87
N GLN A 401 7.88 -17.32 1.11
CA GLN A 401 8.51 -18.28 0.20
C GLN A 401 9.64 -19.09 0.84
N GLN A 402 10.05 -18.77 2.07
CA GLN A 402 11.16 -19.45 2.74
C GLN A 402 10.80 -20.87 3.15
N ASP A 403 11.75 -21.80 3.09
CA ASP A 403 11.55 -23.20 3.50
C ASP A 403 11.27 -23.36 5.01
N SER A 404 11.66 -22.37 5.81
CA SER A 404 11.35 -22.32 7.25
C SER A 404 9.90 -21.96 7.52
N TYR A 405 9.17 -21.41 6.55
CA TYR A 405 7.76 -21.09 6.66
C TYR A 405 6.91 -22.24 6.09
N SER A 406 5.96 -22.72 6.90
CA SER A 406 5.12 -23.88 6.60
C SER A 406 3.69 -23.53 6.20
N GLY A 407 3.30 -22.25 6.29
CA GLY A 407 1.96 -21.79 5.95
C GLY A 407 1.76 -21.61 4.44
N ASP A 408 0.65 -20.97 4.09
CA ASP A 408 0.27 -20.74 2.70
C ASP A 408 1.17 -19.67 2.07
N ARG A 409 1.77 -20.00 0.93
CA ARG A 409 2.70 -19.10 0.23
C ARG A 409 1.91 -18.03 -0.53
N ALA A 410 2.13 -16.76 -0.19
CA ALA A 410 1.47 -15.65 -0.88
C ALA A 410 2.16 -15.32 -2.20
N THR A 411 1.38 -14.81 -3.15
CA THR A 411 1.83 -14.44 -4.51
C THR A 411 1.93 -12.93 -4.71
N ILE A 412 1.21 -12.15 -3.90
CA ILE A 412 1.14 -10.68 -4.00
C ILE A 412 1.43 -10.10 -2.62
N GLY A 413 2.35 -9.15 -2.55
CA GLY A 413 2.63 -8.37 -1.35
C GLY A 413 1.92 -7.02 -1.44
N VAL A 414 1.38 -6.53 -0.33
CA VAL A 414 0.74 -5.21 -0.27
C VAL A 414 1.22 -4.48 0.97
N MET A 415 1.68 -3.23 0.77
CA MET A 415 2.14 -2.36 1.85
C MET A 415 1.39 -1.02 1.80
N ASN A 416 0.76 -0.64 2.91
CA ASN A 416 0.17 0.69 3.04
C ASN A 416 1.26 1.74 3.36
N PRO A 417 1.18 2.97 2.81
CA PRO A 417 2.22 3.97 3.00
C PRO A 417 2.30 4.48 4.45
N GLY A 418 1.23 4.33 5.23
CA GLY A 418 1.20 4.67 6.66
C GLY A 418 2.06 3.75 7.54
N GLY A 419 2.26 2.51 7.09
CA GLY A 419 3.09 1.51 7.77
C GLY A 419 4.60 1.75 7.64
N VAL A 420 5.04 2.54 6.64
CA VAL A 420 6.46 2.83 6.40
C VAL A 420 6.89 4.08 7.18
N ARG A 421 7.78 3.92 8.16
CA ARG A 421 8.03 4.94 9.20
C ARG A 421 9.37 5.65 9.10
N ASP A 422 10.31 5.12 8.35
CA ASP A 422 11.60 5.77 8.09
C ASP A 422 12.14 5.41 6.70
N ASN A 423 13.37 5.79 6.39
CA ASN A 423 14.08 5.49 5.13
C ASN A 423 15.41 4.78 5.40
N LEU A 424 15.93 4.11 4.38
CA LEU A 424 17.33 3.68 4.36
C LEU A 424 18.16 4.69 3.58
N ALA A 425 19.02 5.43 4.27
CA ALA A 425 19.97 6.34 3.64
C ALA A 425 21.31 5.64 3.39
N TYR A 426 21.92 5.89 2.23
CA TYR A 426 23.26 5.39 1.94
C TYR A 426 24.32 6.09 2.79
N ALA A 427 24.09 7.36 3.16
CA ALA A 427 24.92 8.03 4.15
C ALA A 427 24.67 7.43 5.54
N PRO A 428 25.74 7.15 6.32
CA PRO A 428 25.62 6.53 7.62
C PRO A 428 24.93 7.48 8.60
N SER A 429 24.13 6.90 9.48
CA SER A 429 23.55 7.60 10.64
C SER A 429 24.52 7.65 11.83
N GLY A 430 25.53 6.77 11.84
CA GLY A 430 26.56 6.68 12.89
C GLY A 430 27.94 6.26 12.36
N ASP A 431 28.58 5.35 13.10
CA ASP A 431 29.96 4.89 12.84
C ASP A 431 30.00 3.61 11.96
N GLU A 432 28.84 3.09 11.52
CA GLU A 432 28.69 1.85 10.74
C GLU A 432 29.29 1.92 9.33
N GLY A 433 29.38 3.13 8.75
CA GLY A 433 29.90 3.37 7.41
C GLY A 433 28.83 3.39 6.32
N ASN A 434 29.16 3.98 5.17
CA ASN A 434 28.19 4.19 4.09
C ASN A 434 27.58 2.88 3.59
N GLY A 435 26.27 2.90 3.36
CA GLY A 435 25.49 1.79 2.84
C GLY A 435 25.25 0.67 3.84
N VAL A 436 25.87 0.67 5.01
CA VAL A 436 25.62 -0.35 6.04
C VAL A 436 24.26 -0.10 6.67
N VAL A 437 23.40 -1.12 6.69
CA VAL A 437 22.11 -1.07 7.39
C VAL A 437 22.26 -1.77 8.72
N THR A 438 22.03 -1.02 9.79
CA THR A 438 21.98 -1.53 11.16
C THR A 438 20.60 -2.07 11.50
N TYR A 439 20.51 -2.91 12.53
CA TYR A 439 19.23 -3.41 13.02
C TYR A 439 18.29 -2.27 13.39
N GLY A 440 18.80 -1.24 14.07
CA GLY A 440 18.02 -0.08 14.48
C GLY A 440 17.39 0.65 13.29
N GLU A 441 18.16 0.88 12.23
CA GLU A 441 17.66 1.50 10.99
C GLU A 441 16.59 0.62 10.33
N ALA A 442 16.82 -0.69 10.22
CA ALA A 442 15.84 -1.61 9.64
C ALA A 442 14.55 -1.71 10.47
N ASN A 443 14.65 -1.74 11.81
CA ASN A 443 13.51 -1.73 12.73
C ASN A 443 12.67 -0.45 12.59
N ASN A 444 13.32 0.71 12.42
CA ASN A 444 12.62 1.98 12.31
C ASN A 444 11.79 2.10 11.02
N ILE A 445 12.03 1.26 10.00
CA ILE A 445 11.20 1.21 8.78
C ILE A 445 9.78 0.71 9.09
N VAL A 446 9.66 -0.38 9.84
CA VAL A 446 8.39 -1.04 10.22
C VAL A 446 8.37 -1.32 11.74
N PRO A 447 8.27 -0.29 12.58
CA PRO A 447 8.49 -0.40 14.03
C PRO A 447 7.28 -0.91 14.80
N PHE A 448 6.13 -1.12 14.14
CA PHE A 448 4.91 -1.56 14.80
C PHE A 448 4.94 -3.04 15.14
N VAL A 449 5.83 -3.81 14.50
CA VAL A 449 6.00 -5.24 14.74
C VAL A 449 4.68 -5.97 14.49
N ASN A 450 4.03 -5.68 13.35
CA ASN A 450 2.78 -6.35 13.03
C ASN A 450 3.09 -7.79 12.61
N ASN A 451 2.17 -8.69 12.95
CA ASN A 451 2.14 -9.99 12.30
C ASN A 451 1.84 -9.79 10.81
N LEU A 452 2.49 -10.58 9.96
CA LEU A 452 2.09 -10.74 8.58
C LEU A 452 0.92 -11.71 8.55
N SER A 453 -0.13 -11.36 7.80
CA SER A 453 -1.26 -12.24 7.55
C SER A 453 -1.37 -12.50 6.06
N THR A 454 -1.72 -13.74 5.73
CA THR A 454 -2.13 -14.11 4.36
C THR A 454 -3.64 -14.07 4.26
N THR A 455 -4.15 -13.72 3.09
CA THR A 455 -5.57 -13.83 2.76
C THR A 455 -5.77 -14.12 1.28
N THR A 456 -6.95 -14.62 0.91
CA THR A 456 -7.31 -14.92 -0.47
C THR A 456 -8.43 -14.01 -0.94
N LEU A 457 -8.15 -13.24 -1.99
CA LEU A 457 -9.13 -12.40 -2.71
C LEU A 457 -9.41 -12.97 -4.09
N THR A 458 -10.62 -12.79 -4.62
CA THR A 458 -10.86 -12.96 -6.06
C THR A 458 -10.20 -11.82 -6.84
N GLY A 459 -9.99 -11.98 -8.15
CA GLY A 459 -9.50 -10.88 -8.99
C GLY A 459 -10.38 -9.62 -8.88
N ALA A 460 -11.71 -9.77 -8.91
CA ALA A 460 -12.60 -8.63 -8.73
C ALA A 460 -12.43 -7.94 -7.36
N GLN A 461 -12.20 -8.71 -6.29
CA GLN A 461 -11.91 -8.12 -4.97
C GLN A 461 -10.52 -7.46 -4.92
N PHE A 462 -9.53 -7.97 -5.66
CA PHE A 462 -8.23 -7.31 -5.76
C PHE A 462 -8.32 -5.99 -6.53
N GLU A 463 -9.15 -5.93 -7.57
CA GLU A 463 -9.47 -4.69 -8.28
C GLU A 463 -10.18 -3.69 -7.36
N ASP A 464 -11.20 -4.13 -6.60
CA ASP A 464 -11.85 -3.32 -5.56
C ASP A 464 -10.84 -2.78 -4.53
N LEU A 465 -9.84 -3.59 -4.15
CA LEU A 465 -8.78 -3.16 -3.23
C LEU A 465 -7.90 -2.05 -3.84
N LEU A 466 -7.57 -2.14 -5.12
CA LEU A 466 -6.81 -1.10 -5.81
C LEU A 466 -7.65 0.20 -5.98
N GLU A 467 -8.97 0.07 -6.17
CA GLU A 467 -9.92 1.20 -6.16
C GLU A 467 -10.01 1.89 -4.79
N GLU A 468 -9.86 1.13 -3.71
CA GLU A 468 -9.87 1.69 -2.34
C GLU A 468 -8.68 2.64 -2.09
N GLN A 469 -7.68 2.72 -2.98
CA GLN A 469 -6.67 3.78 -2.94
C GLN A 469 -7.31 5.18 -3.03
N TRP A 470 -8.42 5.34 -3.75
CA TRP A 470 -9.28 6.53 -3.69
C TRP A 470 -10.21 6.42 -2.49
N GLN A 471 -9.73 6.94 -1.37
CA GLN A 471 -10.24 6.66 -0.04
C GLN A 471 -11.66 7.18 0.19
N LEU A 472 -12.49 6.33 0.78
CA LEU A 472 -13.76 6.69 1.39
C LEU A 472 -13.77 6.23 2.85
N ASP A 473 -14.33 7.03 3.74
CA ASP A 473 -14.63 6.58 5.11
C ASP A 473 -15.85 5.66 5.14
N ALA A 474 -16.15 5.10 6.32
CA ALA A 474 -17.29 4.19 6.51
C ALA A 474 -18.66 4.80 6.16
N ASP A 475 -18.77 6.14 6.15
CA ASP A 475 -19.99 6.87 5.77
C ASP A 475 -20.02 7.22 4.26
N GLY A 476 -18.97 6.85 3.51
CA GLY A 476 -18.82 7.10 2.09
C GLY A 476 -18.34 8.51 1.75
N ASN A 477 -17.76 9.24 2.71
CA ASN A 477 -17.17 10.56 2.46
C ASN A 477 -15.67 10.45 2.17
N VAL A 478 -15.14 11.40 1.39
CA VAL A 478 -13.70 11.50 1.16
C VAL A 478 -13.01 12.05 2.41
N PRO A 479 -12.10 11.32 3.06
CA PRO A 479 -11.40 11.78 4.25
C PRO A 479 -10.34 12.85 3.91
N SER A 480 -9.67 13.39 4.94
CA SER A 480 -8.65 14.44 4.76
C SER A 480 -7.47 14.00 3.86
N ARG A 481 -7.22 12.71 3.78
CA ARG A 481 -6.32 12.07 2.80
C ARG A 481 -7.17 11.27 1.82
N GLY A 482 -7.64 11.92 0.76
CA GLY A 482 -8.52 11.29 -0.24
C GLY A 482 -7.83 10.26 -1.14
N TYR A 483 -6.51 10.08 -1.02
CA TYR A 483 -5.77 9.06 -1.75
C TYR A 483 -4.61 8.49 -0.91
N LEU A 484 -4.43 7.18 -0.95
CA LEU A 484 -3.29 6.46 -0.36
C LEU A 484 -2.71 5.50 -1.39
N GLN A 485 -1.47 5.75 -1.80
CA GLN A 485 -0.77 4.89 -2.75
C GLN A 485 -0.28 3.62 -2.06
N LEU A 486 -0.81 2.46 -2.45
CA LEU A 486 -0.29 1.17 -2.01
C LEU A 486 1.07 0.91 -2.66
N GLY A 487 1.97 0.34 -1.87
CA GLY A 487 3.14 -0.37 -2.37
C GLY A 487 2.75 -1.80 -2.73
N LEU A 488 3.22 -2.28 -3.88
CA LEU A 488 2.87 -3.59 -4.42
C LEU A 488 4.13 -4.35 -4.83
N SER A 489 4.09 -5.68 -4.65
CA SER A 489 5.18 -6.55 -5.10
C SER A 489 5.41 -6.43 -6.62
N GLY A 490 6.65 -6.66 -7.06
CA GLY A 490 7.12 -6.40 -8.41
C GLY A 490 6.45 -7.19 -9.54
N ASN A 491 5.52 -8.08 -9.22
CA ASN A 491 4.74 -8.84 -10.18
C ASN A 491 3.35 -8.25 -10.48
N VAL A 492 2.96 -7.15 -9.83
CA VAL A 492 1.69 -6.47 -10.06
C VAL A 492 1.90 -5.20 -10.86
N ASP A 493 1.19 -5.09 -11.99
CA ASP A 493 1.07 -3.85 -12.75
C ASP A 493 -0.39 -3.49 -12.94
N TYR A 494 -0.73 -2.21 -12.93
CA TYR A 494 -2.09 -1.74 -13.20
C TYR A 494 -2.11 -0.39 -13.92
N THR A 495 -3.21 -0.11 -14.62
CA THR A 495 -3.49 1.19 -15.22
C THR A 495 -4.73 1.81 -14.62
N PHE A 496 -4.79 3.14 -14.59
CA PHE A 496 -5.96 3.84 -14.07
C PHE A 496 -6.28 5.13 -14.83
N ASP A 497 -7.54 5.55 -14.83
CA ASP A 497 -7.98 6.87 -15.26
C ASP A 497 -8.34 7.72 -14.03
N GLU A 498 -7.47 8.67 -13.70
CA GLU A 498 -7.66 9.62 -12.59
C GLU A 498 -8.94 10.46 -12.67
N SER A 499 -9.55 10.56 -13.86
CA SER A 499 -10.75 11.35 -14.13
C SER A 499 -12.04 10.54 -14.10
N ALA A 500 -11.93 9.21 -14.02
CA ALA A 500 -13.08 8.32 -13.93
C ALA A 500 -13.85 8.54 -12.62
N ALA A 501 -15.07 7.99 -12.57
CA ALA A 501 -15.87 8.03 -11.35
C ALA A 501 -15.28 7.10 -10.28
N GLN A 502 -15.63 7.35 -9.03
CA GLN A 502 -15.30 6.47 -7.90
C GLN A 502 -15.69 5.02 -8.19
N GLY A 503 -14.72 4.09 -8.08
CA GLY A 503 -14.93 2.67 -8.37
C GLY A 503 -14.79 2.30 -9.86
N GLU A 504 -14.37 3.24 -10.71
CA GLU A 504 -14.14 3.02 -12.15
C GLU A 504 -12.75 3.55 -12.60
N HIS A 505 -11.85 3.85 -11.66
CA HIS A 505 -10.52 4.36 -11.97
C HIS A 505 -9.61 3.29 -12.56
N ILE A 506 -9.58 2.09 -11.99
CA ILE A 506 -8.75 0.97 -12.42
C ILE A 506 -9.26 0.50 -13.79
N THR A 507 -8.39 0.55 -14.79
CA THR A 507 -8.73 0.22 -16.19
C THR A 507 -8.14 -1.12 -16.62
N SER A 508 -7.03 -1.53 -16.01
CA SER A 508 -6.47 -2.87 -16.19
C SER A 508 -5.57 -3.25 -15.02
N VAL A 509 -5.44 -4.55 -14.78
CA VAL A 509 -4.52 -5.13 -13.79
C VAL A 509 -3.88 -6.37 -14.42
N SER A 510 -2.59 -6.56 -14.18
CA SER A 510 -1.85 -7.75 -14.56
C SER A 510 -1.03 -8.29 -13.39
N ILE A 511 -0.97 -9.62 -13.30
CA ILE A 511 -0.21 -10.36 -12.30
C ILE A 511 0.74 -11.31 -13.04
N ASP A 512 2.04 -11.25 -12.74
CA ASP A 512 3.10 -11.97 -13.47
C ASP A 512 3.04 -11.72 -15.00
N GLY A 513 2.71 -10.48 -15.39
CA GLY A 513 2.54 -10.06 -16.79
C GLY A 513 1.31 -10.65 -17.51
N LYS A 514 0.36 -11.25 -16.78
CA LYS A 514 -0.90 -11.78 -17.34
C LYS A 514 -2.09 -10.97 -16.87
N PRO A 515 -3.07 -10.68 -17.75
CA PRO A 515 -4.29 -10.00 -17.33
C PRO A 515 -4.98 -10.72 -16.17
N LEU A 516 -5.46 -9.93 -15.20
CA LEU A 516 -6.20 -10.41 -14.04
C LEU A 516 -7.49 -11.12 -14.49
N ASP A 517 -7.69 -12.37 -14.07
CA ASP A 517 -9.00 -13.03 -14.15
C ASP A 517 -9.84 -12.63 -12.92
N PRO A 518 -10.98 -11.93 -13.09
CA PRO A 518 -11.79 -11.44 -11.97
C PRO A 518 -12.38 -12.56 -11.10
N LYS A 519 -12.44 -13.80 -11.60
CA LYS A 519 -12.98 -14.97 -10.88
C LYS A 519 -11.90 -15.87 -10.28
N ALA A 520 -10.65 -15.71 -10.70
CA ALA A 520 -9.55 -16.46 -10.10
C ALA A 520 -9.28 -15.96 -8.68
N SER A 521 -8.69 -16.82 -7.85
CA SER A 521 -8.28 -16.52 -6.48
C SER A 521 -6.79 -16.21 -6.44
N TYR A 522 -6.42 -15.16 -5.74
CA TYR A 522 -5.05 -14.70 -5.56
C TYR A 522 -4.74 -14.68 -4.06
N SER A 523 -3.55 -15.15 -3.68
CA SER A 523 -3.09 -15.13 -2.30
C SER A 523 -2.25 -13.89 -2.07
N LEU A 524 -2.65 -13.09 -1.09
CA LEU A 524 -2.02 -11.84 -0.71
C LEU A 524 -1.36 -11.99 0.66
N VAL A 525 -0.27 -11.26 0.89
CA VAL A 525 0.34 -11.05 2.22
C VAL A 525 0.47 -9.56 2.49
N ALA A 526 0.10 -9.15 3.70
CA ALA A 526 0.26 -7.79 4.21
C ALA A 526 0.34 -7.82 5.74
N ALA A 527 0.61 -6.68 6.37
CA ALA A 527 0.46 -6.54 7.81
C ALA A 527 -0.98 -6.85 8.25
N SER A 528 -1.16 -7.52 9.39
CA SER A 528 -2.46 -7.92 9.94
C SER A 528 -3.44 -6.75 10.06
N PHE A 529 -2.95 -5.56 10.42
CA PHE A 529 -3.71 -4.30 10.42
C PHE A 529 -4.44 -4.05 9.09
N LEU A 530 -3.73 -4.21 7.97
CA LEU A 530 -4.28 -3.95 6.64
C LEU A 530 -5.23 -5.07 6.22
N VAL A 531 -4.88 -6.33 6.54
CA VAL A 531 -5.73 -7.50 6.27
C VAL A 531 -7.06 -7.43 7.04
N ALA A 532 -7.08 -6.81 8.22
CA ALA A 532 -8.28 -6.53 9.01
C ALA A 532 -9.14 -5.38 8.44
N GLY A 533 -8.72 -4.75 7.35
CA GLY A 533 -9.43 -3.63 6.72
C GLY A 533 -9.01 -2.23 7.22
N GLY A 534 -7.83 -2.13 7.83
CA GLY A 534 -7.21 -0.86 8.23
C GLY A 534 -6.98 0.10 7.06
N ASP A 535 -6.77 1.40 7.35
CA ASP A 535 -6.61 2.46 6.34
C ASP A 535 -7.75 2.49 5.28
N ASN A 536 -8.98 2.14 5.69
CA ASN A 536 -10.16 2.03 4.83
C ASN A 536 -10.05 1.04 3.65
N PHE A 537 -9.08 0.13 3.67
CA PHE A 537 -8.97 -0.95 2.67
C PHE A 537 -9.90 -2.12 3.04
N HIS A 538 -11.20 -1.81 3.14
CA HIS A 538 -12.23 -2.70 3.67
C HIS A 538 -12.37 -4.03 2.91
N THR A 539 -11.93 -4.10 1.66
CA THR A 539 -12.03 -5.33 0.88
C THR A 539 -11.10 -6.44 1.36
N PHE A 540 -9.99 -6.11 2.03
CA PHE A 540 -9.15 -7.10 2.69
C PHE A 540 -9.93 -7.95 3.71
N ALA A 541 -10.78 -7.33 4.53
CA ALA A 541 -11.58 -8.02 5.54
C ALA A 541 -12.64 -8.97 4.97
N LYS A 542 -12.92 -8.89 3.65
CA LYS A 542 -13.82 -9.79 2.92
C LYS A 542 -13.09 -11.02 2.37
N GLY A 543 -11.78 -11.10 2.55
CA GLY A 543 -10.96 -12.21 2.09
C GLY A 543 -11.31 -13.52 2.77
N THR A 544 -10.92 -14.61 2.12
CA THR A 544 -11.12 -15.97 2.63
C THR A 544 -9.78 -16.63 2.92
N ASN A 545 -9.79 -17.71 3.70
CA ASN A 545 -8.55 -18.40 4.12
C ASN A 545 -7.54 -17.41 4.73
N THR A 546 -8.04 -16.43 5.50
CA THR A 546 -7.20 -15.49 6.22
C THR A 546 -6.50 -16.24 7.35
N LYS A 547 -5.18 -16.13 7.39
CA LYS A 547 -4.33 -16.79 8.39
C LYS A 547 -3.24 -15.84 8.81
N ASP A 548 -3.04 -15.72 10.11
CA ASP A 548 -1.80 -15.20 10.63
C ASP A 548 -0.66 -16.17 10.27
N THR A 549 0.47 -15.62 9.85
CA THR A 549 1.64 -16.40 9.44
C THR A 549 2.57 -16.74 10.60
N GLY A 550 2.41 -16.09 11.76
CA GLY A 550 3.38 -16.13 12.85
C GLY A 550 4.67 -15.37 12.56
N LEU A 551 4.80 -14.75 11.38
CA LEU A 551 5.96 -13.96 11.00
C LEU A 551 5.70 -12.49 11.33
N LEU A 552 6.71 -11.80 11.83
CA LEU A 552 6.68 -10.34 11.99
C LEU A 552 7.16 -9.64 10.73
N ASP A 553 6.49 -8.54 10.38
CA ASP A 553 6.89 -7.65 9.28
C ASP A 553 8.35 -7.18 9.41
N ARG A 554 8.76 -6.77 10.62
CA ARG A 554 10.13 -6.37 10.96
C ARG A 554 11.13 -7.49 10.73
N ASP A 555 10.86 -8.69 11.24
CA ASP A 555 11.83 -9.79 11.20
C ASP A 555 11.94 -10.35 9.77
N ALA A 556 10.82 -10.39 9.04
CA ALA A 556 10.79 -10.66 7.61
C ALA A 556 11.67 -9.65 6.84
N TRP A 557 11.50 -8.36 7.10
CA TRP A 557 12.29 -7.29 6.47
C TRP A 557 13.79 -7.38 6.79
N ILE A 558 14.15 -7.58 8.05
CA ILE A 558 15.55 -7.72 8.48
C ILE A 558 16.21 -8.96 7.87
N SER A 559 15.49 -10.08 7.84
CA SER A 559 15.96 -11.31 7.19
C SER A 559 16.13 -11.11 5.68
N TYR A 560 15.19 -10.40 5.05
CA TYR A 560 15.26 -10.04 3.63
C TYR A 560 16.51 -9.20 3.32
N LEU A 561 16.79 -8.14 4.08
CA LEU A 561 17.99 -7.32 3.94
C LEU A 561 19.28 -8.14 4.09
N GLY A 562 19.31 -9.08 5.04
CA GLY A 562 20.46 -9.98 5.22
C GLY A 562 20.72 -10.92 4.04
N LYS A 563 19.70 -11.18 3.20
CA LYS A 563 19.77 -12.03 2.01
C LYS A 563 19.91 -11.25 0.71
N HIS A 564 19.53 -9.98 0.70
CA HIS A 564 19.61 -9.06 -0.45
C HIS A 564 20.63 -7.95 -0.18
N ARG A 565 21.90 -8.34 -0.03
CA ARG A 565 23.02 -7.40 0.12
C ARG A 565 23.17 -6.53 -1.14
N GLY A 566 23.56 -5.27 -0.97
CA GLY A 566 23.70 -4.29 -2.05
C GLY A 566 22.35 -3.84 -2.62
N LEU A 567 21.32 -3.78 -1.78
CA LEU A 567 19.97 -3.41 -2.22
C LEU A 567 19.96 -2.02 -2.85
N LYS A 568 19.17 -1.85 -3.92
CA LYS A 568 19.01 -0.59 -4.66
C LYS A 568 17.55 -0.23 -4.69
N ALA A 569 17.26 1.07 -4.74
CA ALA A 569 15.91 1.51 -4.98
C ALA A 569 15.45 1.07 -6.38
N ASP A 570 14.32 0.37 -6.44
CA ASP A 570 13.56 0.16 -7.67
C ASP A 570 12.67 1.38 -7.90
N TYR A 571 12.94 2.12 -8.99
CA TYR A 571 12.17 3.30 -9.37
C TYR A 571 11.06 2.99 -10.37
N SER A 572 10.87 1.72 -10.74
CA SER A 572 9.77 1.31 -11.60
C SER A 572 8.43 1.61 -10.93
N GLN A 573 7.42 1.88 -11.76
CA GLN A 573 6.07 2.18 -11.28
C GLN A 573 5.18 0.97 -11.55
N ARG A 574 4.40 0.59 -10.53
CA ARG A 574 3.40 -0.49 -10.59
C ARG A 574 2.07 0.01 -11.19
N GLY A 575 1.70 1.26 -10.91
CA GLY A 575 0.49 1.90 -11.40
C GLY A 575 0.80 3.06 -12.34
N ILE A 576 0.21 3.09 -13.54
CA ILE A 576 0.33 4.23 -14.45
C ILE A 576 -1.03 4.79 -14.85
N GLY A 577 -1.13 6.12 -14.94
CA GLY A 577 -2.35 6.76 -15.38
C GLY A 577 -2.45 6.77 -16.91
N VAL A 578 -3.60 6.35 -17.45
CA VAL A 578 -3.87 6.27 -18.89
C VAL A 578 -5.23 6.89 -19.18
N GLN A 579 -5.24 7.92 -20.02
CA GLN A 579 -6.45 8.57 -20.52
C GLN A 579 -6.43 8.62 -22.04
N ILE A 580 -7.53 8.23 -22.68
CA ILE A 580 -7.64 8.19 -24.13
C ILE A 580 -8.65 9.25 -24.56
N THR A 581 -8.24 10.12 -25.48
CA THR A 581 -9.14 11.09 -26.11
C THR A 581 -9.16 10.89 -27.60
N ALA A 582 -10.37 10.76 -28.17
CA ALA A 582 -10.55 10.70 -29.61
C ALA A 582 -10.09 12.01 -30.26
N GLY A 583 -9.20 11.89 -31.24
CA GLY A 583 -8.77 12.97 -32.11
C GLY A 583 -9.22 12.73 -33.54
N THR A 584 -9.19 13.78 -34.34
CA THR A 584 -9.49 13.70 -35.77
C THR A 584 -8.39 12.88 -36.48
N GLY A 585 -8.71 11.63 -36.83
CA GLY A 585 -7.79 10.66 -37.47
C GLY A 585 -6.66 10.11 -36.62
N SER A 586 -6.70 10.33 -35.31
CA SER A 586 -5.69 9.85 -34.35
C SER A 586 -6.30 9.75 -32.96
N SER A 587 -5.74 8.98 -32.05
CA SER A 587 -6.04 9.10 -30.62
C SER A 587 -4.94 9.90 -29.90
N ILE A 588 -5.29 10.59 -28.83
CA ILE A 588 -4.32 11.10 -27.86
C ILE A 588 -4.38 10.18 -26.63
N VAL A 589 -3.25 9.55 -26.31
CA VAL A 589 -3.07 8.74 -25.10
C VAL A 589 -2.26 9.56 -24.12
N ARG A 590 -2.92 10.08 -23.08
CA ARG A 590 -2.28 10.81 -22.00
C ARG A 590 -1.78 9.82 -20.96
N LEU A 591 -0.49 9.89 -20.66
CA LEU A 591 0.22 9.06 -19.69
C LEU A 591 0.61 9.89 -18.46
N THR A 592 0.26 9.46 -17.25
CA THR A 592 0.63 10.09 -15.96
C THR A 592 1.20 9.06 -14.98
N GLY A 593 1.75 9.51 -13.85
CA GLY A 593 2.27 8.63 -12.80
C GLY A 593 3.50 7.81 -13.21
N LEU A 594 4.33 8.34 -14.11
CA LEU A 594 5.54 7.63 -14.54
C LEU A 594 6.72 7.91 -13.60
N GLU A 595 6.70 9.02 -12.87
CA GLU A 595 7.79 9.44 -12.01
C GLU A 595 7.76 8.75 -10.64
N SER A 596 8.89 8.14 -10.27
CA SER A 596 9.12 7.76 -8.87
C SER A 596 9.46 9.02 -8.06
N ARG A 597 8.87 9.14 -6.87
CA ARG A 597 9.11 10.23 -5.92
C ARG A 597 10.10 9.88 -4.82
N SER A 598 10.74 8.72 -4.91
CA SER A 598 11.85 8.34 -4.04
C SER A 598 13.14 9.08 -4.43
N LEU A 599 14.01 9.36 -3.46
CA LEU A 599 15.28 10.05 -3.71
C LEU A 599 16.16 9.21 -4.64
N GLY A 600 16.89 9.89 -5.53
CA GLY A 600 17.75 9.25 -6.53
C GLY A 600 17.03 8.87 -7.83
N ALA A 601 15.69 8.95 -7.88
CA ALA A 601 14.94 8.68 -9.09
C ALA A 601 15.34 9.63 -10.25
N PRO A 602 15.60 9.11 -11.46
CA PRO A 602 15.96 9.95 -12.60
C PRO A 602 14.73 10.68 -13.16
N GLN A 603 14.93 11.91 -13.65
CA GLN A 603 13.89 12.70 -14.28
C GLN A 603 13.51 12.10 -15.63
N ILE A 604 12.25 11.72 -15.78
CA ILE A 604 11.69 11.25 -17.05
C ILE A 604 11.53 12.45 -17.99
N SER A 605 12.11 12.35 -19.19
CA SER A 605 12.02 13.36 -20.24
C SER A 605 11.06 12.96 -21.37
N THR A 606 10.84 11.66 -21.55
CA THR A 606 10.03 11.13 -22.65
C THR A 606 9.27 9.89 -22.19
N ALA A 607 7.99 9.84 -22.53
CA ALA A 607 7.20 8.62 -22.41
C ALA A 607 7.13 7.94 -23.78
N THR A 608 7.35 6.64 -23.80
CA THR A 608 7.26 5.80 -24.99
C THR A 608 6.08 4.86 -24.84
N LEU A 609 5.27 4.76 -25.88
CA LEU A 609 4.12 3.87 -25.97
C LEU A 609 4.30 3.00 -27.22
N GLU A 610 4.51 1.71 -27.03
CA GLU A 610 4.53 0.73 -28.12
C GLU A 610 3.15 0.10 -28.25
N ILE A 611 2.59 0.08 -29.46
CA ILE A 611 1.29 -0.54 -29.77
C ILE A 611 1.44 -1.37 -31.04
N ASP A 612 1.10 -2.65 -30.98
CA ASP A 612 1.19 -3.60 -32.12
C ASP A 612 2.57 -3.60 -32.84
N GLY A 613 3.65 -3.29 -32.11
CA GLY A 613 5.02 -3.20 -32.62
C GLY A 613 5.39 -1.83 -33.25
N GLU A 614 4.48 -0.86 -33.24
CA GLU A 614 4.77 0.53 -33.59
C GLU A 614 5.05 1.38 -32.35
N THR A 615 6.11 2.19 -32.40
CA THR A 615 6.53 3.02 -31.27
C THR A 615 6.11 4.47 -31.44
N PHE A 616 5.33 4.98 -30.49
CA PHE A 616 4.95 6.38 -30.36
C PHE A 616 5.66 6.98 -29.14
N SER A 617 5.98 8.28 -29.18
CA SER A 617 6.57 8.94 -28.02
C SER A 617 6.15 10.40 -27.92
N ALA A 618 6.17 10.92 -26.70
CA ALA A 618 5.95 12.34 -26.45
C ALA A 618 6.81 12.84 -25.28
N PRO A 619 7.18 14.14 -25.28
CA PRO A 619 7.87 14.75 -24.15
C PRO A 619 7.05 14.63 -22.86
N TYR A 620 7.67 14.11 -21.81
CA TYR A 620 7.08 14.02 -20.48
C TYR A 620 7.38 15.32 -19.72
N LYS A 621 6.35 16.09 -19.38
CA LYS A 621 6.51 17.44 -18.82
C LYS A 621 5.33 17.85 -17.95
N GLN A 622 5.53 18.87 -17.14
CA GLN A 622 4.45 19.48 -16.37
C GLN A 622 3.49 20.27 -17.26
N ASN A 623 2.19 20.11 -17.00
CA ASN A 623 1.16 21.01 -17.51
C ASN A 623 1.14 22.34 -16.71
N LYS A 624 0.20 23.23 -17.03
CA LYS A 624 0.07 24.55 -16.37
C LYS A 624 -0.29 24.44 -14.88
N ASP A 625 -0.87 23.32 -14.48
CA ASP A 625 -1.30 23.02 -13.12
C ASP A 625 -0.22 22.26 -12.33
N GLY A 626 0.95 22.03 -12.94
CA GLY A 626 2.10 21.39 -12.33
C GLY A 626 2.07 19.85 -12.36
N GLN A 627 1.05 19.24 -12.97
CA GLN A 627 0.95 17.79 -13.11
C GLN A 627 1.84 17.29 -14.24
N TRP A 628 2.62 16.26 -13.98
CA TRP A 628 3.45 15.60 -14.99
C TRP A 628 2.60 14.72 -15.90
N GLY A 629 2.92 14.73 -17.19
CA GLY A 629 2.29 13.83 -18.15
C GLY A 629 2.91 13.92 -19.54
N ALA A 630 2.54 12.97 -20.40
CA ALA A 630 2.83 12.99 -21.82
C ALA A 630 1.56 12.72 -22.61
N ASP A 631 1.25 13.58 -23.58
CA ASP A 631 0.13 13.40 -24.50
C ASP A 631 0.68 12.75 -25.79
N VAL A 632 0.62 11.42 -25.87
CA VAL A 632 1.15 10.65 -27.00
C VAL A 632 0.12 10.60 -28.11
N ARG A 633 0.47 11.09 -29.31
CA ARG A 633 -0.39 11.02 -30.49
C ARG A 633 -0.21 9.67 -31.18
N VAL A 634 -1.29 8.91 -31.29
CA VAL A 634 -1.32 7.57 -31.90
C VAL A 634 -2.15 7.63 -33.19
N THR A 635 -1.56 7.20 -34.30
CA THR A 635 -2.17 7.24 -35.64
C THR A 635 -2.67 5.89 -36.14
N LEU A 636 -2.76 4.91 -35.24
CA LEU A 636 -3.35 3.61 -35.53
C LEU A 636 -4.87 3.70 -35.72
N PRO A 637 -5.49 2.74 -36.44
CA PRO A 637 -6.95 2.66 -36.57
C PRO A 637 -7.66 2.58 -35.22
N ALA A 638 -8.91 3.03 -35.15
CA ALA A 638 -9.75 2.79 -33.98
C ALA A 638 -10.01 1.28 -33.79
N GLY A 639 -9.99 0.82 -32.54
CA GLY A 639 -10.13 -0.61 -32.22
C GLY A 639 -9.43 -0.99 -30.91
N GLU A 640 -9.49 -2.27 -30.59
CA GLU A 640 -8.74 -2.86 -29.47
C GLU A 640 -7.31 -3.16 -29.92
N HIS A 641 -6.34 -2.79 -29.08
CA HIS A 641 -4.91 -3.04 -29.26
C HIS A 641 -4.28 -3.41 -27.91
N GLU A 642 -3.00 -3.79 -27.96
CA GLU A 642 -2.17 -3.97 -26.77
C GLU A 642 -1.09 -2.87 -26.74
N GLY A 643 -1.05 -2.12 -25.64
CA GLY A 643 -0.08 -1.05 -25.43
C GLY A 643 0.95 -1.42 -24.37
N THR A 644 2.21 -1.04 -24.56
CA THR A 644 3.25 -1.11 -23.54
C THR A 644 3.88 0.26 -23.33
N VAL A 645 3.91 0.73 -22.09
CA VAL A 645 4.50 2.03 -21.73
C VAL A 645 5.88 1.83 -21.12
N THR A 646 6.85 2.61 -21.59
CA THR A 646 8.21 2.67 -21.05
C THR A 646 8.62 4.13 -20.79
N ALA A 647 9.25 4.38 -19.65
CA ALA A 647 9.81 5.68 -19.30
C ALA A 647 11.25 5.85 -19.83
N VAL A 648 11.60 7.06 -20.31
CA VAL A 648 12.95 7.42 -20.74
C VAL A 648 13.46 8.63 -19.93
N PRO A 649 14.64 8.54 -19.26
CA PRO A 649 15.50 7.36 -19.14
C PRO A 649 14.80 6.19 -18.44
N VAL A 650 15.28 4.98 -18.71
CA VAL A 650 14.68 3.74 -18.21
C VAL A 650 14.81 3.66 -16.70
N THR A 651 13.67 3.78 -16.00
CA THR A 651 13.52 3.59 -14.55
C THR A 651 13.24 2.14 -14.16
N GLY A 652 12.94 1.29 -15.14
CA GLY A 652 12.42 -0.07 -14.95
C GLY A 652 10.91 -0.17 -15.19
N THR A 653 10.18 0.95 -15.27
CA THR A 653 8.74 0.96 -15.60
C THR A 653 8.49 0.38 -16.99
N SER A 654 7.73 -0.71 -17.05
CA SER A 654 7.30 -1.38 -18.28
C SER A 654 5.93 -2.04 -18.08
N VAL A 655 4.86 -1.28 -18.29
CA VAL A 655 3.48 -1.75 -18.05
C VAL A 655 2.79 -2.04 -19.38
N THR A 656 2.30 -3.28 -19.54
CA THR A 656 1.52 -3.73 -20.70
C THR A 656 0.04 -3.82 -20.35
N PHE A 657 -0.82 -3.26 -21.20
CA PHE A 657 -2.27 -3.17 -20.95
C PHE A 657 -3.09 -3.18 -22.24
N PRO A 658 -4.34 -3.65 -22.19
CA PRO A 658 -5.27 -3.48 -23.30
C PRO A 658 -5.63 -2.00 -23.48
N ILE A 659 -5.64 -1.52 -24.72
CA ILE A 659 -5.99 -0.15 -25.05
C ILE A 659 -7.03 -0.12 -26.17
N THR A 660 -8.11 0.64 -25.98
CA THR A 660 -9.12 0.85 -27.05
C THR A 660 -8.94 2.24 -27.63
N LEU A 661 -8.48 2.31 -28.88
CA LEU A 661 -8.27 3.57 -29.59
C LEU A 661 -9.59 4.05 -30.19
N GLU A 662 -9.86 5.34 -30.01
CA GLU A 662 -11.00 6.03 -30.59
C GLU A 662 -10.52 7.12 -31.56
N THR A 663 -11.15 7.23 -32.73
CA THR A 663 -10.86 8.27 -33.72
C THR A 663 -12.13 8.96 -34.17
N GLU A 664 -12.10 10.28 -34.24
CA GLU A 664 -13.16 11.07 -34.88
C GLU A 664 -12.97 11.07 -36.40
N PRO A 665 -14.02 10.81 -37.20
CA PRO A 665 -13.92 10.82 -38.65
C PRO A 665 -13.57 12.22 -39.17
N VAL A 666 -12.55 12.30 -40.02
CA VAL A 666 -12.11 13.57 -40.59
C VAL A 666 -13.05 14.00 -41.71
N SER A 667 -13.76 15.12 -41.51
CA SER A 667 -14.63 15.69 -42.54
C SER A 667 -14.48 17.19 -42.65
N PHE A 668 -14.57 17.69 -43.88
CA PHE A 668 -14.60 19.11 -44.18
C PHE A 668 -15.88 19.44 -44.93
N SER A 669 -16.54 20.53 -44.55
CA SER A 669 -17.84 20.92 -45.10
C SER A 669 -17.82 21.18 -46.61
N ASP A 670 -16.65 21.50 -47.18
CA ASP A 670 -16.42 21.75 -48.60
C ASP A 670 -15.70 20.61 -49.34
N VAL A 671 -15.57 19.43 -48.71
CA VAL A 671 -14.99 18.21 -49.31
C VAL A 671 -16.04 17.10 -49.25
N PRO A 672 -17.06 17.13 -50.13
CA PRO A 672 -18.07 16.07 -50.17
C PRO A 672 -17.49 14.76 -50.74
N ALA A 673 -18.03 13.64 -50.27
CA ALA A 673 -17.67 12.31 -50.80
C ALA A 673 -17.86 12.26 -52.33
N GLY A 674 -16.85 11.72 -53.02
CA GLY A 674 -16.82 11.63 -54.49
C GLY A 674 -16.29 12.87 -55.22
N MET A 675 -15.94 13.95 -54.50
CA MET A 675 -15.11 15.03 -55.07
C MET A 675 -13.74 14.46 -55.48
N GLN A 676 -13.16 15.00 -56.55
CA GLN A 676 -11.80 14.66 -56.96
C GLN A 676 -10.83 14.90 -55.78
N PHE A 677 -10.03 13.88 -55.46
CA PHE A 677 -9.10 13.85 -54.31
C PHE A 677 -9.75 13.95 -52.92
N SER A 678 -11.07 13.74 -52.78
CA SER A 678 -11.71 13.73 -51.45
C SER A 678 -11.14 12.65 -50.54
N GLU A 679 -10.89 11.45 -51.05
CA GLU A 679 -10.25 10.36 -50.31
C GLU A 679 -8.83 10.73 -49.89
N ASP A 680 -8.03 11.32 -50.78
CA ASP A 680 -6.67 11.77 -50.46
C ASP A 680 -6.67 12.90 -49.41
N ILE A 681 -7.63 13.82 -49.46
CA ILE A 681 -7.77 14.90 -48.48
C ILE A 681 -8.13 14.32 -47.11
N THR A 682 -9.11 13.43 -47.06
CA THR A 682 -9.52 12.78 -45.81
C THR A 682 -8.39 11.93 -45.23
N TRP A 683 -7.66 11.19 -46.07
CA TRP A 683 -6.47 10.46 -45.67
C TRP A 683 -5.39 11.39 -45.11
N ALA A 684 -5.00 12.44 -45.85
CA ALA A 684 -3.93 13.34 -45.43
C ALA A 684 -4.30 14.10 -44.14
N ALA A 685 -5.59 14.38 -43.95
CA ALA A 685 -6.08 15.03 -42.76
C ALA A 685 -6.15 14.04 -41.58
N ALA A 686 -6.45 12.77 -41.82
CA ALA A 686 -6.39 11.72 -40.81
C ALA A 686 -4.95 11.52 -40.30
N GLN A 687 -3.97 11.49 -41.20
CA GLN A 687 -2.55 11.45 -40.85
C GLN A 687 -2.05 12.73 -40.14
N GLY A 688 -2.87 13.78 -40.05
CA GLY A 688 -2.48 15.08 -39.49
C GLY A 688 -1.56 15.91 -40.38
N TYR A 689 -1.26 15.47 -41.61
CA TYR A 689 -0.38 16.18 -42.55
C TYR A 689 -1.01 17.50 -43.03
N VAL A 690 -2.33 17.53 -43.16
CA VAL A 690 -3.08 18.73 -43.53
C VAL A 690 -4.11 19.11 -42.47
N THR A 691 -4.33 20.42 -42.35
CA THR A 691 -5.37 20.98 -41.48
C THR A 691 -6.37 21.79 -42.31
N GLY A 692 -7.61 21.85 -41.84
CA GLY A 692 -8.63 22.79 -42.33
C GLY A 692 -8.52 24.17 -41.68
N TRP A 693 -9.53 24.98 -41.92
CA TRP A 693 -9.75 26.27 -41.27
C TRP A 693 -10.71 26.12 -40.10
N SER A 694 -10.69 27.09 -39.18
CA SER A 694 -11.58 27.14 -38.01
C SER A 694 -13.07 27.20 -38.36
N ASP A 695 -13.42 27.48 -39.62
CA ASP A 695 -14.78 27.46 -40.16
C ASP A 695 -15.24 26.07 -40.62
N GLY A 696 -14.41 25.04 -40.45
CA GLY A 696 -14.72 23.66 -40.87
C GLY A 696 -14.52 23.39 -42.36
N THR A 697 -13.77 24.23 -43.08
CA THR A 697 -13.44 24.05 -44.51
C THR A 697 -12.00 23.59 -44.74
N TYR A 698 -11.72 22.92 -45.86
CA TYR A 698 -10.39 22.54 -46.35
C TYR A 698 -9.89 23.40 -47.53
N ARG A 699 -10.79 24.07 -48.24
CA ARG A 699 -10.51 24.95 -49.38
C ARG A 699 -9.69 24.24 -50.46
N PRO A 700 -10.20 23.13 -51.04
CA PRO A 700 -9.43 22.23 -51.92
C PRO A 700 -8.78 22.95 -53.11
N LEU A 701 -9.48 23.93 -53.69
CA LEU A 701 -9.04 24.66 -54.88
C LEU A 701 -8.20 25.92 -54.57
N GLN A 702 -7.87 26.17 -53.30
CA GLN A 702 -6.98 27.25 -52.92
C GLN A 702 -5.52 26.90 -53.28
N ASP A 703 -4.76 27.90 -53.70
CA ASP A 703 -3.33 27.71 -53.98
C ASP A 703 -2.55 27.41 -52.70
N VAL A 704 -1.58 26.50 -52.80
CA VAL A 704 -0.62 26.21 -51.74
C VAL A 704 0.48 27.27 -51.77
N ASN A 705 0.62 28.00 -50.67
CA ASN A 705 1.75 28.89 -50.47
C ASN A 705 2.99 28.12 -50.04
N ARG A 706 4.18 28.72 -50.21
CA ARG A 706 5.46 28.06 -49.91
C ARG A 706 5.65 27.73 -48.44
N ASP A 707 5.13 28.58 -47.56
CA ASP A 707 5.10 28.31 -46.12
C ASP A 707 4.26 27.07 -45.78
N ALA A 708 3.08 26.94 -46.39
CA ALA A 708 2.21 25.78 -46.22
C ALA A 708 2.85 24.50 -46.79
N MET A 709 3.58 24.59 -47.90
CA MET A 709 4.36 23.46 -48.43
C MET A 709 5.40 22.97 -47.41
N ALA A 710 6.15 23.87 -46.79
CA ALA A 710 7.11 23.50 -45.75
C ALA A 710 6.40 22.87 -44.54
N ALA A 711 5.25 23.41 -44.14
CA ALA A 711 4.46 22.87 -43.04
C ALA A 711 3.93 21.45 -43.32
N PHE A 712 3.47 21.16 -44.55
CA PHE A 712 3.03 19.81 -44.92
C PHE A 712 4.18 18.80 -44.81
N LEU A 713 5.34 19.11 -45.36
CA LEU A 713 6.51 18.23 -45.31
C LEU A 713 7.06 18.05 -43.89
N TYR A 714 7.03 19.10 -43.07
CA TYR A 714 7.44 19.02 -41.66
C TYR A 714 6.54 18.06 -40.87
N ARG A 715 5.22 18.10 -41.11
CA ARG A 715 4.29 17.15 -40.49
C ARG A 715 4.45 15.73 -41.01
N MET A 716 4.65 15.57 -42.33
CA MET A 716 4.94 14.25 -42.91
C MET A 716 6.23 13.63 -42.35
N ALA A 717 7.22 14.46 -41.97
CA ALA A 717 8.45 13.99 -41.33
C ALA A 717 8.29 13.67 -39.82
N GLY A 718 7.08 13.75 -39.25
CA GLY A 718 6.86 13.52 -37.82
C GLY A 718 7.18 14.73 -36.94
N GLU A 719 7.17 15.94 -37.50
CA GLU A 719 7.47 17.20 -36.80
C GLU A 719 8.79 17.16 -35.98
N PRO A 720 9.91 16.72 -36.58
CA PRO A 720 11.15 16.46 -35.84
C PRO A 720 11.64 17.70 -35.09
N ALA A 721 12.29 17.49 -33.94
CA ALA A 721 12.77 18.58 -33.10
C ALA A 721 13.75 19.50 -33.86
N VAL A 722 13.49 20.80 -33.85
CA VAL A 722 14.27 21.80 -34.60
C VAL A 722 15.02 22.71 -33.64
N THR A 723 16.33 22.82 -33.81
CA THR A 723 17.12 23.88 -33.15
C THR A 723 16.90 25.19 -33.89
N LEU A 724 16.05 26.06 -33.35
CA LEU A 724 15.71 27.35 -33.96
C LEU A 724 16.83 28.37 -33.75
N PRO A 725 17.35 29.02 -34.82
CA PRO A 725 18.39 30.02 -34.69
C PRO A 725 17.81 31.33 -34.11
N GLU A 726 18.64 32.08 -33.36
CA GLU A 726 18.28 33.41 -32.85
C GLU A 726 17.92 34.39 -33.97
N THR A 727 18.55 34.24 -35.14
CA THR A 727 18.26 35.00 -36.35
C THR A 727 17.74 34.06 -37.43
N SER A 728 16.61 34.41 -38.04
CA SER A 728 16.01 33.65 -39.14
C SER A 728 16.99 33.46 -40.30
N PRO A 729 17.04 32.25 -40.92
CA PRO A 729 17.88 32.00 -42.10
C PRO A 729 17.39 32.75 -43.35
N PHE A 730 16.15 33.26 -43.35
CA PHE A 730 15.59 34.05 -44.43
C PHE A 730 15.19 35.45 -43.95
N THR A 731 15.53 36.46 -44.75
CA THR A 731 15.35 37.87 -44.39
C THR A 731 13.89 38.32 -44.31
N ASP A 732 12.97 37.57 -44.94
CA ASP A 732 11.54 37.85 -45.02
C ASP A 732 10.67 36.88 -44.19
N VAL A 733 11.29 36.06 -43.33
CA VAL A 733 10.60 35.15 -42.41
C VAL A 733 10.97 35.52 -40.98
N LYS A 734 9.99 35.75 -40.12
CA LYS A 734 10.18 36.14 -38.72
C LYS A 734 9.95 34.95 -37.78
N PRO A 735 10.61 34.92 -36.60
CA PRO A 735 10.35 33.89 -35.59
C PRO A 735 8.88 33.78 -35.12
N THR A 736 8.09 34.83 -35.33
CA THR A 736 6.66 34.88 -34.98
C THR A 736 5.73 34.40 -36.10
N ASP A 737 6.25 34.06 -37.28
CA ASP A 737 5.41 33.64 -38.40
C ASP A 737 4.88 32.21 -38.18
N GLN A 738 3.64 31.95 -38.60
CA GLN A 738 2.90 30.71 -38.30
C GLN A 738 3.66 29.41 -38.65
N HIS A 739 4.49 29.43 -39.69
CA HIS A 739 5.24 28.26 -40.16
C HIS A 739 6.75 28.44 -40.04
N TYR A 740 7.22 29.30 -39.12
CA TYR A 740 8.64 29.56 -38.92
C TYR A 740 9.44 28.27 -38.70
N THR A 741 9.02 27.43 -37.75
CA THR A 741 9.70 26.17 -37.42
C THR A 741 9.85 25.26 -38.63
N ALA A 742 8.77 25.03 -39.37
CA ALA A 742 8.78 24.18 -40.56
C ALA A 742 9.67 24.75 -41.68
N ILE A 743 9.71 26.07 -41.85
CA ILE A 743 10.58 26.73 -42.85
C ILE A 743 12.06 26.59 -42.46
N VAL A 744 12.40 26.80 -41.19
CA VAL A 744 13.76 26.64 -40.67
C VAL A 744 14.21 25.19 -40.82
N TRP A 745 13.38 24.23 -40.41
CA TRP A 745 13.63 22.81 -40.61
C TRP A 745 13.89 22.49 -42.08
N ALA A 746 12.99 22.87 -42.98
CA ALA A 746 13.14 22.60 -44.40
C ALA A 746 14.41 23.23 -44.99
N GLN A 747 14.91 24.33 -44.42
CA GLN A 747 16.18 24.93 -44.83
C GLN A 747 17.38 24.16 -44.29
N GLN A 748 17.36 23.76 -43.01
CA GLN A 748 18.42 22.99 -42.38
C GLN A 748 18.59 21.63 -43.05
N GLN A 749 17.49 21.01 -43.49
CA GLN A 749 17.47 19.73 -44.20
C GLN A 749 17.67 19.86 -45.72
N GLY A 750 18.03 21.05 -46.22
CA GLY A 750 18.28 21.26 -47.65
C GLY A 750 17.04 21.19 -48.58
N ILE A 751 15.85 20.90 -48.05
CA ILE A 751 14.59 20.82 -48.82
C ILE A 751 14.30 22.14 -49.55
N THR A 752 14.61 23.28 -48.91
CA THR A 752 14.53 24.62 -49.51
C THR A 752 15.80 25.44 -49.32
N THR A 753 16.23 26.09 -50.40
CA THR A 753 17.38 27.02 -50.40
C THR A 753 16.97 28.50 -50.44
N GLY A 754 15.67 28.78 -50.55
CA GLY A 754 15.17 30.14 -50.82
C GLY A 754 15.67 30.71 -52.15
N TRP A 755 15.71 32.04 -52.24
CA TRP A 755 16.23 32.80 -53.37
C TRP A 755 17.63 33.33 -53.10
N SER A 756 18.35 33.64 -54.17
CA SER A 756 19.69 34.22 -54.10
C SER A 756 19.75 35.60 -53.44
N ASP A 757 18.60 36.26 -53.25
CA ASP A 757 18.47 37.52 -52.52
C ASP A 757 18.31 37.33 -51.00
N GLY A 758 18.34 36.09 -50.50
CA GLY A 758 18.18 35.75 -49.08
C GLY A 758 16.72 35.70 -48.61
N THR A 759 15.74 35.65 -49.52
CA THR A 759 14.30 35.54 -49.20
C THR A 759 13.75 34.12 -49.38
N PHE A 760 12.67 33.79 -48.67
CA PHE A 760 11.89 32.54 -48.83
C PHE A 760 10.52 32.75 -49.46
N ARG A 761 9.97 33.97 -49.41
CA ARG A 761 8.71 34.39 -50.00
C ARG A 761 7.53 33.52 -49.53
N PRO A 762 7.26 33.47 -48.21
CA PRO A 762 6.38 32.48 -47.57
C PRO A 762 4.96 32.46 -48.18
N THR A 763 4.38 33.64 -48.42
CA THR A 763 2.99 33.79 -48.89
C THR A 763 2.82 33.71 -50.41
N THR A 764 3.88 33.37 -51.15
CA THR A 764 3.81 33.20 -52.61
C THR A 764 3.30 31.80 -52.97
N PRO A 765 2.29 31.67 -53.84
CA PRO A 765 1.88 30.36 -54.36
C PRO A 765 3.04 29.58 -54.97
N ILE A 766 3.16 28.30 -54.61
CA ILE A 766 4.21 27.43 -55.15
C ILE A 766 3.76 26.85 -56.50
N ALA A 767 4.62 26.98 -57.52
CA ALA A 767 4.40 26.35 -58.82
C ALA A 767 4.66 24.83 -58.75
N ARG A 768 4.03 24.06 -59.64
CA ARG A 768 4.16 22.59 -59.67
C ARG A 768 5.58 22.08 -59.93
N ASP A 769 6.39 22.81 -60.70
CA ASP A 769 7.79 22.44 -60.90
C ASP A 769 8.64 22.67 -59.65
N ALA A 770 8.41 23.77 -58.93
CA ALA A 770 9.05 24.04 -57.65
C ALA A 770 8.63 23.05 -56.57
N MET A 771 7.36 22.63 -56.54
CA MET A 771 6.88 21.54 -55.68
C MET A 771 7.64 20.25 -55.96
N ALA A 772 7.86 19.90 -57.24
CA ALA A 772 8.61 18.69 -57.59
C ALA A 772 10.03 18.69 -57.00
N ALA A 773 10.68 19.86 -56.99
CA ALA A 773 11.98 20.02 -56.36
C ALA A 773 11.92 19.87 -54.83
N PHE A 774 10.86 20.33 -54.17
CA PHE A 774 10.68 20.12 -52.72
C PHE A 774 10.54 18.62 -52.40
N LEU A 775 9.65 17.92 -53.10
CA LEU A 775 9.43 16.49 -52.86
C LEU A 775 10.66 15.62 -53.18
N TYR A 776 11.38 15.95 -54.24
CA TYR A 776 12.61 15.24 -54.60
C TYR A 776 13.69 15.39 -53.53
N ARG A 777 13.84 16.58 -52.94
CA ARG A 777 14.80 16.79 -51.83
C ARG A 777 14.34 16.17 -50.53
N TYR A 778 13.04 16.25 -50.23
CA TYR A 778 12.45 15.58 -49.08
C TYR A 778 12.73 14.06 -49.09
N ALA A 779 12.73 13.44 -50.27
CA ALA A 779 13.06 12.03 -50.47
C ALA A 779 14.57 11.71 -50.47
N GLY A 780 15.43 12.63 -50.02
CA GLY A 780 16.90 12.44 -49.99
C GLY A 780 17.58 12.52 -51.36
N GLU A 781 17.02 13.30 -52.30
CA GLU A 781 17.53 13.47 -53.67
C GLU A 781 17.86 12.14 -54.37
N PRO A 782 16.89 11.20 -54.48
CA PRO A 782 17.15 9.83 -54.87
C PRO A 782 17.85 9.76 -56.23
N ARG A 783 18.84 8.88 -56.37
CA ARG A 783 19.70 8.83 -57.56
C ARG A 783 18.88 8.61 -58.84
N TYR A 784 18.71 9.66 -59.61
CA TYR A 784 17.94 9.66 -60.85
C TYR A 784 18.74 10.34 -61.98
N SER A 785 18.67 9.79 -63.20
CA SER A 785 19.38 10.35 -64.35
C SER A 785 18.55 11.45 -65.04
N ASP A 786 19.21 12.46 -65.59
CA ASP A 786 18.53 13.48 -66.38
C ASP A 786 17.74 12.84 -67.56
N PRO A 787 16.49 13.27 -67.78
CA PRO A 787 15.65 12.67 -68.80
C PRO A 787 16.17 13.02 -70.21
N VAL A 788 16.30 12.01 -71.08
CA VAL A 788 16.70 12.22 -72.49
C VAL A 788 15.57 12.83 -73.33
N LYS A 789 14.31 12.56 -72.94
CA LYS A 789 13.09 13.14 -73.51
C LYS A 789 12.25 13.73 -72.38
N GLY A 790 11.53 14.80 -72.66
CA GLY A 790 10.58 15.40 -71.72
C GLY A 790 9.63 14.37 -71.09
N PRO A 791 9.44 14.38 -69.75
CA PRO A 791 8.53 13.45 -69.07
C PRO A 791 7.06 13.68 -69.42
N PHE A 792 6.71 14.92 -69.78
CA PHE A 792 5.38 15.32 -70.24
C PHE A 792 5.49 16.18 -71.50
N GLU A 793 4.40 16.33 -72.24
CA GLU A 793 4.40 17.04 -73.53
C GLU A 793 4.86 18.51 -73.42
N ASP A 794 4.59 19.15 -72.29
CA ASP A 794 4.92 20.56 -72.00
C ASP A 794 6.17 20.74 -71.11
N VAL A 795 6.93 19.67 -70.85
CA VAL A 795 8.16 19.70 -70.06
C VAL A 795 9.32 19.24 -70.92
N SER A 796 10.18 20.16 -71.39
CA SER A 796 11.38 19.78 -72.13
C SER A 796 12.45 19.17 -71.20
N ALA A 797 13.26 18.25 -71.74
CA ALA A 797 14.37 17.61 -71.03
C ALA A 797 15.39 18.62 -70.44
N SER A 798 15.54 19.79 -71.05
CA SER A 798 16.46 20.84 -70.61
C SER A 798 15.83 21.86 -69.67
N ARG A 799 14.56 21.69 -69.28
CA ARG A 799 13.86 22.63 -68.40
C ARG A 799 14.41 22.51 -66.98
N LYS A 800 14.46 23.63 -66.25
CA LYS A 800 14.64 23.62 -64.80
C LYS A 800 13.59 22.68 -64.15
N TYR A 801 14.07 21.82 -63.25
CA TYR A 801 13.31 20.77 -62.57
C TYR A 801 12.78 19.62 -63.44
N ALA A 802 13.26 19.45 -64.69
CA ALA A 802 12.83 18.34 -65.54
C ALA A 802 13.19 16.97 -64.95
N LYS A 803 14.31 16.86 -64.25
CA LYS A 803 14.77 15.64 -63.57
C LYS A 803 13.80 15.23 -62.45
N GLU A 804 13.42 16.18 -61.60
CA GLU A 804 12.53 15.98 -60.47
C GLU A 804 11.11 15.65 -60.92
N ILE A 805 10.63 16.31 -61.98
CA ILE A 805 9.34 15.97 -62.61
C ILE A 805 9.38 14.57 -63.22
N ALA A 806 10.48 14.18 -63.87
CA ALA A 806 10.63 12.85 -64.44
C ALA A 806 10.70 11.76 -63.35
N TRP A 807 11.35 12.05 -62.22
CA TRP A 807 11.36 11.18 -61.06
C TRP A 807 9.93 10.96 -60.54
N LEU A 808 9.19 12.04 -60.27
CA LEU A 808 7.80 11.95 -59.80
C LEU A 808 6.89 11.14 -60.75
N GLN A 809 7.12 11.25 -62.06
CA GLN A 809 6.38 10.45 -63.04
C GLN A 809 6.75 8.98 -62.95
N SER A 810 8.04 8.67 -62.85
CA SER A 810 8.55 7.30 -62.82
C SER A 810 8.14 6.53 -61.57
N THR A 811 7.95 7.22 -60.44
CA THR A 811 7.51 6.65 -59.16
C THR A 811 5.99 6.62 -59.03
N GLY A 812 5.24 7.11 -60.02
CA GLY A 812 3.78 7.16 -59.97
C GLY A 812 3.19 8.29 -59.11
N ILE A 813 4.02 9.07 -58.41
CA ILE A 813 3.58 10.22 -57.60
C ILE A 813 2.84 11.24 -58.49
N SER A 814 3.36 11.52 -59.68
CA SER A 814 2.69 12.39 -60.65
C SER A 814 2.26 11.68 -61.93
N THR A 815 0.97 11.76 -62.21
CA THR A 815 0.37 11.19 -63.43
C THR A 815 0.16 12.21 -64.55
N GLY A 816 0.40 13.51 -64.28
CA GLY A 816 0.03 14.60 -65.18
C GLY A 816 -1.48 14.70 -65.42
N TRP A 817 -1.86 15.42 -66.48
CA TRP A 817 -3.23 15.50 -66.98
C TRP A 817 -3.47 14.47 -68.09
N SER A 818 -4.75 14.16 -68.33
CA SER A 818 -5.17 13.24 -69.40
C SER A 818 -4.77 13.69 -70.82
N ASP A 819 -4.44 14.97 -70.99
CA ASP A 819 -3.89 15.55 -72.23
C ASP A 819 -2.38 15.35 -72.38
N GLY A 820 -1.72 14.64 -71.46
CA GLY A 820 -0.27 14.38 -71.50
C GLY A 820 0.60 15.51 -70.96
N THR A 821 0.01 16.58 -70.40
CA THR A 821 0.74 17.74 -69.84
C THR A 821 0.98 17.64 -68.33
N TYR A 822 1.95 18.39 -67.81
CA TYR A 822 2.26 18.55 -66.38
C TYR A 822 1.99 19.96 -65.84
N ARG A 823 1.89 20.96 -66.72
CA ARG A 823 1.58 22.36 -66.40
C ARG A 823 2.52 22.93 -65.33
N PRO A 824 3.85 22.93 -65.58
CA PRO A 824 4.87 23.15 -64.55
C PRO A 824 4.78 24.50 -63.83
N LEU A 825 4.31 25.55 -64.52
CA LEU A 825 4.20 26.90 -63.96
C LEU A 825 2.85 27.19 -63.30
N ASN A 826 1.89 26.25 -63.35
CA ASN A 826 0.63 26.45 -62.66
C ASN A 826 0.85 26.37 -61.14
N PRO A 827 0.16 27.21 -60.35
CA PRO A 827 0.13 27.06 -58.91
C PRO A 827 -0.36 25.67 -58.49
N MET A 828 0.22 25.13 -57.42
CA MET A 828 -0.24 23.89 -56.80
C MET A 828 -1.51 24.15 -56.00
N LYS A 829 -2.53 23.31 -56.19
CA LYS A 829 -3.77 23.34 -55.42
C LYS A 829 -3.68 22.41 -54.20
N ARG A 830 -4.42 22.72 -53.14
CA ARG A 830 -4.38 21.95 -51.88
C ARG A 830 -4.87 20.51 -52.06
N ASP A 831 -5.95 20.32 -52.80
CA ASP A 831 -6.48 19.00 -53.15
C ASP A 831 -5.46 18.11 -53.86
N ALA A 832 -4.81 18.65 -54.90
CA ALA A 832 -3.77 17.96 -55.62
C ALA A 832 -2.57 17.68 -54.73
N MET A 833 -2.22 18.58 -53.80
CA MET A 833 -1.14 18.33 -52.86
C MET A 833 -1.43 17.12 -51.95
N ALA A 834 -2.66 16.98 -51.45
CA ALA A 834 -3.07 15.80 -50.68
C ALA A 834 -2.83 14.49 -51.46
N ALA A 835 -3.21 14.46 -52.74
CA ALA A 835 -2.97 13.31 -53.61
C ALA A 835 -1.48 13.03 -53.88
N PHE A 836 -0.63 14.06 -53.91
CA PHE A 836 0.83 13.84 -54.03
C PHE A 836 1.41 13.22 -52.76
N MET A 837 0.96 13.68 -51.58
CA MET A 837 1.41 13.11 -50.29
C MET A 837 0.96 11.65 -50.15
N HIS A 838 -0.29 11.34 -50.48
CA HIS A 838 -0.82 9.99 -50.42
C HIS A 838 -0.06 9.02 -51.33
N ARG A 839 0.29 9.45 -52.54
CA ARG A 839 1.07 8.61 -53.47
C ARG A 839 2.54 8.49 -53.09
N MET A 840 3.09 9.44 -52.34
CA MET A 840 4.43 9.29 -51.79
C MET A 840 4.43 8.20 -50.71
N ASP A 841 3.42 8.23 -49.86
CA ASP A 841 3.17 7.21 -48.83
C ASP A 841 2.98 5.82 -49.46
N ASP A 842 2.08 5.68 -50.44
CA ASP A 842 1.87 4.42 -51.20
C ASP A 842 3.15 3.89 -51.87
N ALA A 843 4.07 4.79 -52.23
CA ALA A 843 5.34 4.45 -52.86
C ALA A 843 6.44 4.08 -51.84
N GLY A 844 6.15 4.11 -50.54
CA GLY A 844 7.12 3.90 -49.46
C GLY A 844 8.21 4.97 -49.43
N ILE A 845 7.89 6.19 -49.84
CA ILE A 845 8.85 7.31 -49.85
C ILE A 845 8.69 8.10 -48.56
N GLU A 846 9.54 7.75 -47.61
CA GLU A 846 9.65 8.42 -46.32
C GLU A 846 10.68 9.56 -46.36
N TYR A 847 10.64 10.40 -45.33
CA TYR A 847 11.70 11.37 -45.08
C TYR A 847 13.03 10.64 -44.79
N VAL A 848 14.10 11.06 -45.44
CA VAL A 848 15.44 10.55 -45.18
C VAL A 848 16.23 11.66 -44.49
N GLU A 849 16.63 11.41 -43.25
CA GLU A 849 17.52 12.30 -42.51
C GLU A 849 18.95 12.15 -43.04
N ASP A 850 19.58 13.27 -43.42
CA ASP A 850 20.95 13.31 -43.98
C ASP A 850 22.03 13.38 -42.89
#